data_AF-A0A969U8B3-F1
#
_entry.id   AF-A0A969U8B3-F1
#
_cell.length_a   1.000
_cell.length_b   1.000
_cell.length_c   1.000
_cell.angle_alpha   90.00
_cell.angle_beta   90.00
_cell.angle_gamma   90.00
#
_symmetry.space_group_name_H-M   'P 1'
#
loop_
_entity.id
_entity.type
_entity.pdbx_description
1 polymer ?
#
loop_
_entity_poly.entity_id
_entity_poly.type
_entity_poly.pdbx_seq_one_letter_code
_entity_poly.pdbx_strand_id
1 'polypeptide(L)'
;MELQQALTLVDSALSDRIGRQLSEVEIALFNGAWEDATYEQIADRSGYSINYLQRDLGPKFWKLLSDAFDRKLNKTNIRGVFSQLTAPTPTRNRVVITPIDEVESPAAHIDRGEAIDVSIFYGRTIELATLTDWIEGNRCRLIALLGMGGIGKSSLAAKLIDRLQDRFARVIWRSLRNAPPLETLLKDLVPFLSQQQDTEPTPTRLLYWLKQSRCLVIFDNVETIMQAGERTGYYQPEYEEYGDLLRLLGETNHQSCVLLTSREKPAEIDTFEALDGSVRSLALAGSPEASFALFASKGLTGSDTERVQLGERYGYSPLALKIVTSSIHSLFNGEIGTFLAQDTLVFNGLRRLLDRQFDRLSELEKTIMYWLAIEREWTSIAELQANIVPRITRASLLEALESLSWRNLIEMRSGQYTQQPVVMEYTIECLIAEITEELIANKPEKIIHYALIKTNVKDYIRNSQISLILQPIANQFQEYFADPTTLKKQIKQILATIRSLAIKYGNYGAGNILNLSLHLEIDLSGFDFSHLSIRHADLQGKALHRVNLSGADLDRCTFTQTFGAILAIAFSPDNSILAFGDSNASIRLWSTISADRDLLDLDRPLLTLRGHQSWILSVAWHLDGTKIISSSEDRTIKLWDVRTGACLHTFVGHQASVWKAAWSPDGRLIASGGGDRTIKIWNAETGECLHTCQGHQNLVWYVAWSPDGNTIASGSDDGTIRLWDADSGRCIDTIEVQGHWVRVGGVESRIVAS
;
A
#
# COMPACT_ATOMS: atom_id res chain seq x y z
N MET A 1 -15.78 19.01 52.49
CA MET A 1 -14.63 18.78 53.38
C MET A 1 -13.58 19.86 53.11
N GLU A 2 -13.00 20.43 54.16
CA GLU A 2 -11.94 21.45 54.04
C GLU A 2 -10.56 20.82 53.79
N LEU A 3 -9.62 21.55 53.17
CA LEU A 3 -8.30 21.04 52.79
C LEU A 3 -7.54 20.41 53.97
N GLN A 4 -7.62 21.03 55.15
CA GLN A 4 -6.91 20.58 56.35
C GLN A 4 -7.47 19.25 56.90
N GLN A 5 -8.77 19.00 56.72
CA GLN A 5 -9.42 17.73 57.05
C GLN A 5 -9.06 16.64 56.03
N ALA A 6 -8.95 17.01 54.75
CA ALA A 6 -8.51 16.08 53.71
C ALA A 6 -7.06 15.63 53.90
N LEU A 7 -6.16 16.58 54.23
CA LEU A 7 -4.77 16.29 54.53
C LEU A 7 -4.59 15.38 55.74
N THR A 8 -5.33 15.62 56.83
CA THR A 8 -5.25 14.76 58.02
C THR A 8 -5.74 13.34 57.76
N LEU A 9 -6.78 13.19 56.92
CA LEU A 9 -7.32 11.89 56.53
C LEU A 9 -6.39 11.13 55.57
N VAL A 10 -5.67 11.85 54.73
CA VAL A 10 -4.63 11.29 53.87
C VAL A 10 -3.39 10.90 54.69
N ASP A 11 -2.93 11.76 55.58
CA ASP A 11 -1.74 11.50 56.39
C ASP A 11 -1.97 10.32 57.34
N SER A 12 -3.17 10.17 57.92
CA SER A 12 -3.51 8.98 58.71
C SER A 12 -3.57 7.70 57.87
N ALA A 13 -4.23 7.73 56.71
CA ALA A 13 -4.35 6.58 55.82
C ALA A 13 -2.98 6.12 55.27
N LEU A 14 -2.05 7.04 55.05
CA LEU A 14 -0.70 6.72 54.62
C LEU A 14 0.20 6.28 55.78
N SER A 15 0.10 6.91 56.94
CA SER A 15 0.82 6.46 58.14
C SER A 15 0.47 5.01 58.50
N ASP A 16 -0.81 4.64 58.43
CA ASP A 16 -1.27 3.28 58.71
C ASP A 16 -0.78 2.24 57.68
N ARG A 17 -0.56 2.66 56.43
CA ARG A 17 -0.22 1.75 55.32
C ARG A 17 1.27 1.62 55.04
N ILE A 18 2.02 2.72 55.14
CA ILE A 18 3.45 2.78 54.77
C ILE A 18 4.35 3.22 55.94
N GLY A 19 3.79 3.51 57.12
CA GLY A 19 4.55 3.78 58.35
C GLY A 19 5.31 5.11 58.36
N ARG A 20 4.94 6.06 57.49
CA ARG A 20 5.53 7.42 57.46
C ARG A 20 4.47 8.48 57.18
N GLN A 21 4.76 9.69 57.63
CA GLN A 21 3.99 10.88 57.26
C GLN A 21 4.33 11.37 55.85
N LEU A 22 3.44 12.19 55.30
CA LEU A 22 3.66 12.91 54.04
C LEU A 22 4.91 13.79 54.10
N SER A 23 5.72 13.73 53.04
CA SER A 23 6.83 14.67 52.86
C SER A 23 6.33 16.05 52.44
N GLU A 24 7.13 17.10 52.65
CA GLU A 24 6.77 18.47 52.27
C GLU A 24 6.37 18.61 50.79
N VAL A 25 7.01 17.83 49.90
CA VAL A 25 6.71 17.85 48.46
C VAL A 25 5.38 17.18 48.13
N GLU A 26 5.04 16.11 48.85
CA GLU A 26 3.76 15.40 48.70
C GLU A 26 2.60 16.27 49.23
N ILE A 27 2.82 17.02 50.31
CA ILE A 27 1.87 18.02 50.83
C ILE A 27 1.67 19.14 49.80
N ALA A 28 2.76 19.70 49.25
CA ALA A 28 2.67 20.74 48.23
C ALA A 28 1.94 20.26 46.97
N LEU A 29 2.19 19.01 46.57
CA LEU A 29 1.53 18.38 45.43
C LEU A 29 0.03 18.14 45.69
N PHE A 30 -0.34 17.66 46.89
CA PHE A 30 -1.73 17.48 47.28
C PHE A 30 -2.48 18.81 47.36
N ASN A 31 -1.90 19.82 47.99
CA ASN A 31 -2.51 21.15 48.09
C ASN A 31 -2.72 21.77 46.72
N GLY A 32 -1.70 21.71 45.86
CA GLY A 32 -1.80 22.20 44.49
C GLY A 32 -2.86 21.46 43.66
N ALA A 33 -3.01 20.15 43.86
CA ALA A 33 -4.09 19.39 43.23
C ALA A 33 -5.47 19.78 43.76
N TRP A 34 -5.58 20.05 45.06
CA TRP A 34 -6.83 20.43 45.70
C TRP A 34 -7.32 21.83 45.29
N GLU A 35 -6.38 22.72 44.96
CA GLU A 35 -6.62 24.07 44.45
C GLU A 35 -6.74 24.15 42.91
N ASP A 36 -6.73 23.00 42.20
CA ASP A 36 -6.74 22.93 40.74
C ASP A 36 -5.55 23.64 40.05
N ALA A 37 -4.41 23.81 40.73
CA ALA A 37 -3.20 24.45 40.20
C ALA A 37 -2.47 23.54 39.19
N THR A 38 -1.83 24.08 38.14
CA THR A 38 -1.02 23.29 37.17
C THR A 38 0.29 22.76 37.79
N TYR A 39 0.95 21.76 37.17
CA TYR A 39 2.23 21.27 37.72
C TYR A 39 3.33 22.34 37.68
N GLU A 40 3.26 23.27 36.71
CA GLU A 40 4.10 24.47 36.64
C GLU A 40 3.89 25.37 37.87
N GLN A 41 2.63 25.69 38.18
CA GLN A 41 2.31 26.53 39.35
C GLN A 41 2.72 25.90 40.69
N ILE A 42 2.66 24.57 40.80
CA ILE A 42 3.10 23.85 42.01
C ILE A 42 4.63 23.87 42.10
N ALA A 43 5.33 23.67 40.97
CA ALA A 43 6.79 23.76 40.90
C ALA A 43 7.28 25.14 41.35
N ASP A 44 6.68 26.21 40.82
CA ASP A 44 7.06 27.60 41.15
C ASP A 44 6.83 27.94 42.63
N ARG A 45 5.73 27.45 43.23
CA ARG A 45 5.41 27.70 44.65
C ARG A 45 6.25 26.87 45.62
N SER A 46 6.65 25.67 45.22
CA SER A 46 7.33 24.70 46.09
C SER A 46 8.85 24.67 45.92
N GLY A 47 9.38 25.26 44.85
CA GLY A 47 10.81 25.27 44.53
C GLY A 47 11.34 23.97 43.92
N TYR A 48 10.47 23.00 43.64
CA TYR A 48 10.84 21.72 43.02
C TYR A 48 10.71 21.77 41.49
N SER A 49 11.57 21.04 40.78
CA SER A 49 11.51 21.03 39.31
C SER A 49 10.22 20.39 38.78
N ILE A 50 9.65 20.96 37.72
CA ILE A 50 8.43 20.44 37.09
C ILE A 50 8.57 18.99 36.64
N ASN A 51 9.72 18.61 36.08
CA ASN A 51 9.97 17.25 35.64
C ASN A 51 9.95 16.25 36.81
N TYR A 52 10.47 16.64 37.97
CA TYR A 52 10.42 15.82 39.18
C TYR A 52 8.98 15.65 39.68
N LEU A 53 8.17 16.71 39.70
CA LEU A 53 6.77 16.63 40.14
C LEU A 53 5.88 15.87 39.16
N GLN A 54 6.01 16.09 37.85
CA GLN A 54 5.10 15.53 36.85
C GLN A 54 5.45 14.11 36.43
N ARG A 55 6.74 13.78 36.30
CA ARG A 55 7.18 12.49 35.72
C ARG A 55 7.64 11.47 36.76
N ASP A 56 8.09 11.91 37.94
CA ASP A 56 8.65 10.99 38.94
C ASP A 56 7.77 10.90 40.19
N LEU A 57 7.60 11.99 40.93
CA LEU A 57 6.86 12.00 42.19
C LEU A 57 5.35 11.86 41.99
N GLY A 58 4.76 12.62 41.07
CA GLY A 58 3.31 12.69 40.88
C GLY A 58 2.64 11.34 40.59
N PRO A 59 3.09 10.57 39.58
CA PRO A 59 2.52 9.26 39.28
C PRO A 59 2.62 8.28 40.46
N LYS A 60 3.74 8.30 41.19
CA LYS A 60 3.96 7.45 42.38
C LYS A 60 3.03 7.85 43.52
N PHE A 61 2.91 9.15 43.79
CA PHE A 61 2.04 9.69 44.83
C PHE A 61 0.56 9.39 44.58
N TRP A 62 0.06 9.63 43.36
CA TRP A 62 -1.34 9.36 43.01
C TRP A 62 -1.69 7.88 43.03
N LYS A 63 -0.75 7.01 42.62
CA LYS A 63 -0.92 5.57 42.74
C LYS A 63 -0.99 5.15 44.21
N LEU A 64 -0.09 5.68 45.05
CA LEU A 64 -0.03 5.36 46.47
C LEU A 64 -1.30 5.80 47.22
N LEU A 65 -1.86 6.97 46.87
CA LEU A 65 -3.18 7.40 47.36
C LEU A 65 -4.31 6.54 46.84
N SER A 66 -4.29 6.19 45.55
CA SER A 66 -5.33 5.33 44.97
C SER A 66 -5.42 3.99 45.69
N ASP A 67 -4.25 3.42 45.97
CA ASP A 67 -4.10 2.19 46.70
C ASP A 67 -4.62 2.36 48.13
N ALA A 68 -4.22 3.42 48.85
CA ALA A 68 -4.62 3.71 50.23
C ALA A 68 -6.14 3.82 50.43
N PHE A 69 -6.86 4.37 49.46
CA PHE A 69 -8.31 4.60 49.52
C PHE A 69 -9.14 3.57 48.73
N ASP A 70 -8.50 2.55 48.15
CA ASP A 70 -9.11 1.52 47.29
C ASP A 70 -10.00 2.10 46.17
N ARG A 71 -9.59 3.26 45.63
CA ARG A 71 -10.30 4.03 44.59
C ARG A 71 -9.29 4.79 43.76
N LYS A 72 -9.49 4.90 42.45
CA LYS A 72 -8.56 5.64 41.57
C LYS A 72 -8.57 7.13 41.89
N LEU A 73 -7.48 7.62 42.48
CA LEU A 73 -7.22 9.02 42.81
C LEU A 73 -6.14 9.58 41.87
N ASN A 74 -6.39 10.76 41.33
CA ASN A 74 -5.45 11.54 40.55
C ASN A 74 -5.63 13.03 40.86
N LYS A 75 -4.77 13.86 40.28
CA LYS A 75 -4.78 15.30 40.50
C LYS A 75 -6.15 15.96 40.25
N THR A 76 -6.91 15.51 39.26
CA THR A 76 -8.16 16.18 38.82
C THR A 76 -9.42 15.64 39.49
N ASN A 77 -9.37 14.46 40.12
CA ASN A 77 -10.56 13.84 40.71
C ASN A 77 -10.56 13.83 42.25
N ILE A 78 -9.46 14.21 42.89
CA ILE A 78 -9.26 14.07 44.34
C ILE A 78 -10.35 14.77 45.15
N ARG A 79 -10.67 16.02 44.80
CA ARG A 79 -11.70 16.80 45.49
C ARG A 79 -13.11 16.20 45.35
N GLY A 80 -13.39 15.58 44.20
CA GLY A 80 -14.65 14.90 43.93
C GLY A 80 -14.78 13.59 44.70
N VAL A 81 -13.72 12.80 44.80
CA VAL A 81 -13.75 11.53 45.56
C VAL A 81 -13.88 11.78 47.05
N PHE A 82 -13.15 12.76 47.58
CA PHE A 82 -13.18 13.10 49.00
C PHE A 82 -14.48 13.80 49.45
N SER A 83 -15.24 14.42 48.55
CA SER A 83 -16.58 14.94 48.85
C SER A 83 -17.66 13.85 48.93
N GLN A 84 -17.43 12.70 48.28
CA GLN A 84 -18.33 11.54 48.33
C GLN A 84 -18.16 10.68 49.57
N LEU A 85 -16.99 10.70 50.21
CA LEU A 85 -16.74 9.98 51.47
C LEU A 85 -17.59 10.50 52.65
N THR A 86 -18.22 11.66 52.50
CA THR A 86 -19.06 12.29 53.53
C THR A 86 -20.58 12.11 53.33
N ALA A 87 -21.06 11.41 52.30
CA ALA A 87 -22.50 11.28 52.04
C ALA A 87 -23.07 9.94 52.56
N PRO A 88 -24.07 9.94 53.46
CA PRO A 88 -24.70 8.71 53.93
C PRO A 88 -25.64 8.13 52.86
N THR A 89 -25.55 6.82 52.63
CA THR A 89 -26.32 6.07 51.62
C THR A 89 -27.75 5.79 52.12
N PRO A 90 -28.83 5.99 51.34
CA PRO A 90 -30.15 5.54 51.72
C PRO A 90 -30.48 4.14 51.17
N THR A 91 -31.04 3.31 52.04
CA THR A 91 -31.50 1.94 51.87
C THR A 91 -32.78 1.82 51.03
N ARG A 92 -32.84 0.80 50.17
CA ARG A 92 -34.02 0.37 49.40
C ARG A 92 -35.18 -0.04 50.31
N ASN A 93 -36.36 0.55 50.13
CA ASN A 93 -37.62 -0.04 50.57
C ASN A 93 -38.58 -0.20 49.38
N ARG A 94 -39.12 -1.41 49.25
CA ARG A 94 -40.20 -1.79 48.34
C ARG A 94 -41.51 -1.21 48.86
N VAL A 95 -42.29 -0.55 47.99
CA VAL A 95 -43.71 -0.26 48.22
C VAL A 95 -44.52 -0.75 47.03
N VAL A 96 -45.62 -1.43 47.36
CA VAL A 96 -46.63 -2.04 46.49
C VAL A 96 -47.51 -0.93 45.89
N ILE A 97 -47.82 -1.03 44.60
CA ILE A 97 -48.69 -0.10 43.86
C ILE A 97 -50.12 -0.65 43.83
N THR A 98 -51.10 0.20 44.16
CA THR A 98 -52.49 0.11 43.67
C THR A 98 -52.82 1.35 42.85
N PRO A 99 -53.71 1.25 41.84
CA PRO A 99 -53.72 2.14 40.68
C PRO A 99 -54.57 3.39 40.91
N ILE A 100 -54.07 4.54 40.45
CA ILE A 100 -54.86 5.76 40.25
C ILE A 100 -54.46 6.37 38.90
N ASP A 101 -55.48 6.46 38.06
CA ASP A 101 -55.81 7.39 36.98
C ASP A 101 -54.82 7.72 35.86
N GLU A 102 -55.34 7.48 34.66
CA GLU A 102 -54.89 7.96 33.36
C GLU A 102 -54.63 9.48 33.41
N VAL A 103 -53.36 9.87 33.36
CA VAL A 103 -52.95 11.21 32.94
C VAL A 103 -52.58 11.10 31.46
N GLU A 104 -53.38 11.74 30.62
CA GLU A 104 -53.10 11.96 29.20
C GLU A 104 -51.66 12.44 29.01
N SER A 105 -50.87 11.66 28.28
CA SER A 105 -49.55 12.07 27.79
C SER A 105 -49.71 13.22 26.78
N PRO A 106 -49.01 14.36 26.95
CA PRO A 106 -49.10 15.45 25.98
C PRO A 106 -48.61 14.96 24.61
N ALA A 107 -49.39 15.20 23.56
CA ALA A 107 -49.08 14.78 22.20
C ALA A 107 -47.68 15.28 21.79
N ALA A 108 -46.82 14.36 21.33
CA ALA A 108 -45.48 14.69 20.89
C ALA A 108 -45.53 15.68 19.72
N HIS A 109 -44.80 16.80 19.82
CA HIS A 109 -44.63 17.72 18.69
C HIS A 109 -43.52 17.20 17.78
N ILE A 110 -43.88 16.83 16.55
CA ILE A 110 -42.98 16.15 15.62
C ILE A 110 -42.79 17.01 14.38
N ASP A 111 -41.54 17.29 14.05
CA ASP A 111 -41.12 17.86 12.76
C ASP A 111 -40.15 16.90 12.08
N ARG A 112 -40.63 16.27 11.00
CA ARG A 112 -39.87 15.28 10.24
C ARG A 112 -39.04 15.89 9.10
N GLY A 113 -39.11 17.19 8.83
CA GLY A 113 -38.32 17.86 7.79
C GLY A 113 -38.20 17.06 6.49
N GLU A 114 -36.96 16.75 6.09
CA GLU A 114 -36.59 15.97 4.89
C GLU A 114 -36.47 14.43 5.14
N ALA A 115 -37.05 13.90 6.22
CA ALA A 115 -36.94 12.47 6.54
C ALA A 115 -37.49 11.58 5.42
N ILE A 116 -36.83 10.43 5.23
CA ILE A 116 -37.19 9.45 4.20
C ILE A 116 -38.49 8.72 4.57
N ASP A 117 -39.37 8.48 3.60
CA ASP A 117 -40.53 7.60 3.79
C ASP A 117 -40.09 6.15 4.03
N VAL A 118 -40.58 5.58 5.14
CA VAL A 118 -40.29 4.23 5.62
C VAL A 118 -41.56 3.40 5.82
N SER A 119 -42.62 3.75 5.07
CA SER A 119 -43.83 2.95 4.90
C SER A 119 -43.51 1.49 4.54
N ILE A 120 -42.49 1.30 3.69
CA ILE A 120 -41.91 0.00 3.35
C ILE A 120 -40.50 -0.07 3.96
N PHE A 121 -40.33 -0.91 4.98
CA PHE A 121 -39.05 -1.11 5.68
C PHE A 121 -38.80 -2.59 5.93
N TYR A 122 -37.59 -3.07 5.64
CA TYR A 122 -37.25 -4.48 5.68
C TYR A 122 -36.02 -4.77 6.55
N GLY A 123 -36.10 -5.79 7.39
CA GLY A 123 -34.98 -6.27 8.21
C GLY A 123 -34.52 -5.28 9.27
N ARG A 124 -33.25 -5.36 9.66
CA ARG A 124 -32.57 -4.48 10.65
C ARG A 124 -33.20 -4.48 12.04
N THR A 125 -33.82 -5.60 12.43
CA THR A 125 -34.50 -5.74 13.72
C THR A 125 -33.51 -5.70 14.87
N ILE A 126 -32.31 -6.26 14.69
CA ILE A 126 -31.23 -6.26 15.67
C ILE A 126 -30.74 -4.82 15.92
N GLU A 127 -30.47 -4.07 14.85
CA GLU A 127 -30.01 -2.68 14.96
C GLU A 127 -31.09 -1.78 15.56
N LEU A 128 -32.36 -1.95 15.15
CA LEU A 128 -33.49 -1.23 15.76
C LEU A 128 -33.64 -1.54 17.25
N ALA A 129 -33.51 -2.82 17.65
CA ALA A 129 -33.59 -3.22 19.05
C ALA A 129 -32.43 -2.63 19.87
N THR A 130 -31.23 -2.64 19.31
CA THR A 130 -30.02 -2.06 19.93
C THR A 130 -30.18 -0.56 20.14
N LEU A 131 -30.60 0.18 19.11
CA LEU A 131 -30.84 1.63 19.22
C LEU A 131 -31.96 1.94 20.22
N THR A 132 -33.01 1.11 20.25
CA THR A 132 -34.11 1.27 21.21
C THR A 132 -33.62 1.12 22.65
N ASP A 133 -32.86 0.06 22.94
CA ASP A 133 -32.28 -0.19 24.26
C ASP A 133 -31.31 0.94 24.68
N TRP A 134 -30.48 1.42 23.76
CA TRP A 134 -29.57 2.53 24.03
C TRP A 134 -30.31 3.82 24.40
N ILE A 135 -31.42 4.12 23.75
CA ILE A 135 -32.20 5.35 23.97
C ILE A 135 -33.10 5.25 25.22
N GLU A 136 -33.76 4.11 25.42
CA GLU A 136 -34.71 3.92 26.53
C GLU A 136 -34.03 3.39 27.80
N GLY A 137 -33.26 2.31 27.66
CA GLY A 137 -32.61 1.60 28.77
C GLY A 137 -31.37 2.31 29.26
N ASN A 138 -30.36 2.48 28.40
CA ASN A 138 -29.10 3.14 28.77
C ASN A 138 -29.19 4.66 28.82
N ARG A 139 -30.28 5.25 28.31
CA ARG A 139 -30.51 6.70 28.22
C ARG A 139 -29.32 7.43 27.59
N CYS A 140 -28.84 6.91 26.47
CA CYS A 140 -27.78 7.54 25.70
C CYS A 140 -28.23 8.94 25.26
N ARG A 141 -27.34 9.91 25.46
CA ARG A 141 -27.57 11.32 25.13
C ARG A 141 -27.15 11.67 23.71
N LEU A 142 -26.17 10.94 23.19
CA LEU A 142 -25.60 11.17 21.87
C LEU A 142 -25.28 9.82 21.22
N ILE A 143 -25.83 9.57 20.04
CA ILE A 143 -25.65 8.30 19.32
C ILE A 143 -25.21 8.58 17.89
N ALA A 144 -24.15 7.91 17.44
CA ALA A 144 -23.66 7.96 16.07
C ALA A 144 -24.02 6.71 15.27
N LEU A 145 -24.85 6.86 14.25
CA LEU A 145 -25.14 5.81 13.27
C LEU A 145 -24.17 5.95 12.10
N LEU A 146 -23.26 5.00 11.97
CA LEU A 146 -22.14 5.02 11.02
C LEU A 146 -22.34 3.98 9.91
N GLY A 147 -21.72 4.19 8.75
CA GLY A 147 -21.73 3.21 7.66
C GLY A 147 -21.63 3.83 6.28
N MET A 148 -21.48 3.00 5.25
CA MET A 148 -21.29 3.47 3.87
C MET A 148 -22.51 4.25 3.32
N GLY A 149 -22.29 5.03 2.25
CA GLY A 149 -23.37 5.68 1.52
C GLY A 149 -24.41 4.66 1.00
N GLY A 150 -25.71 4.95 1.15
CA GLY A 150 -26.76 4.04 0.67
C GLY A 150 -26.99 2.77 1.51
N ILE A 151 -26.27 2.56 2.61
CA ILE A 151 -26.40 1.37 3.48
C ILE A 151 -27.73 1.31 4.28
N GLY A 152 -28.48 2.41 4.30
CA GLY A 152 -29.79 2.51 4.98
C GLY A 152 -29.80 3.26 6.31
N LYS A 153 -28.76 4.05 6.64
CA LYS A 153 -28.67 4.84 7.88
C LYS A 153 -29.90 5.74 8.11
N SER A 154 -30.20 6.61 7.15
CA SER A 154 -31.30 7.57 7.24
C SER A 154 -32.66 6.86 7.30
N SER A 155 -32.84 5.75 6.57
CA SER A 155 -34.05 4.92 6.67
C SER A 155 -34.19 4.26 8.05
N LEU A 156 -33.09 3.80 8.65
CA LEU A 156 -33.11 3.22 9.99
C LEU A 156 -33.46 4.28 11.05
N ALA A 157 -32.88 5.47 10.96
CA ALA A 157 -33.20 6.60 11.85
C ALA A 157 -34.65 7.06 11.71
N ALA A 158 -35.18 7.14 10.49
CA ALA A 158 -36.60 7.46 10.27
C ALA A 158 -37.53 6.38 10.86
N LYS A 159 -37.18 5.10 10.73
CA LYS A 159 -37.97 4.01 11.33
C LYS A 159 -37.90 3.98 12.85
N LEU A 160 -36.78 4.43 13.42
CA LEU A 160 -36.62 4.57 14.86
C LEU A 160 -37.55 5.65 15.41
N ILE A 161 -37.77 6.75 14.68
CA ILE A 161 -38.73 7.79 15.05
C ILE A 161 -40.15 7.23 15.11
N ASP A 162 -40.60 6.49 14.09
CA ASP A 162 -41.93 5.86 14.10
C ASP A 162 -42.17 5.01 15.35
N ARG A 163 -41.11 4.39 15.89
CA ARG A 163 -41.18 3.51 17.06
C ARG A 163 -41.11 4.26 18.39
N LEU A 164 -40.35 5.35 18.47
CA LEU A 164 -40.01 6.02 19.73
C LEU A 164 -40.65 7.40 19.90
N GLN A 165 -41.31 7.95 18.89
CA GLN A 165 -41.86 9.31 18.91
C GLN A 165 -42.72 9.61 20.15
N ASP A 166 -43.53 8.65 20.60
CA ASP A 166 -44.44 8.83 21.75
C ASP A 166 -43.71 8.90 23.11
N ARG A 167 -42.40 8.64 23.12
CA ARG A 167 -41.54 8.69 24.33
C ARG A 167 -40.85 10.04 24.52
N PHE A 168 -41.01 10.94 23.56
CA PHE A 168 -40.38 12.25 23.55
C PHE A 168 -41.45 13.32 23.46
N ALA A 169 -41.31 14.39 24.26
CA ALA A 169 -42.21 15.53 24.16
C ALA A 169 -42.07 16.23 22.79
N ARG A 170 -40.88 16.16 22.20
CA ARG A 170 -40.52 16.83 20.95
C ARG A 170 -39.58 15.96 20.13
N VAL A 171 -39.83 15.86 18.82
CA VAL A 171 -38.97 15.16 17.87
C VAL A 171 -38.70 16.08 16.68
N ILE A 172 -37.44 16.27 16.33
CA ILE A 172 -37.04 17.11 15.19
C ILE A 172 -35.95 16.45 14.36
N TRP A 173 -36.16 16.44 13.04
CA TRP A 173 -35.18 15.98 12.05
C TRP A 173 -34.63 17.15 11.26
N ARG A 174 -33.31 17.24 11.14
CA ARG A 174 -32.62 18.18 10.24
C ARG A 174 -31.52 17.49 9.45
N SER A 175 -31.49 17.82 8.16
CA SER A 175 -30.52 17.33 7.18
C SER A 175 -29.37 18.32 7.08
N LEU A 176 -28.13 17.82 7.20
CA LEU A 176 -26.90 18.59 7.00
C LEU A 176 -26.34 18.42 5.59
N ARG A 177 -27.10 17.84 4.67
CA ARG A 177 -26.67 17.55 3.28
C ARG A 177 -26.16 18.77 2.51
N ASN A 178 -26.63 19.96 2.86
CA ASN A 178 -26.21 21.22 2.23
C ASN A 178 -25.19 22.01 3.08
N ALA A 179 -24.62 21.39 4.12
CA ALA A 179 -23.69 22.01 5.07
C ALA A 179 -24.18 23.38 5.59
N PRO A 180 -25.35 23.46 6.27
CA PRO A 180 -25.79 24.74 6.82
C PRO A 180 -24.82 25.20 7.94
N PRO A 181 -24.52 26.51 8.05
CA PRO A 181 -23.83 27.05 9.23
C PRO A 181 -24.55 26.70 10.52
N LEU A 182 -23.82 26.52 11.62
CA LEU A 182 -24.40 26.10 12.90
C LEU A 182 -25.49 27.07 13.39
N GLU A 183 -25.27 28.38 13.22
CA GLU A 183 -26.25 29.41 13.58
C GLU A 183 -27.59 29.20 12.85
N THR A 184 -27.56 28.82 11.57
CA THR A 184 -28.77 28.54 10.77
C THR A 184 -29.51 27.33 11.31
N LEU A 185 -28.80 26.26 11.67
CA LEU A 185 -29.40 25.09 12.28
C LEU A 185 -30.03 25.43 13.64
N LEU A 186 -29.35 26.23 14.47
CA LEU A 186 -29.83 26.63 15.79
C LEU A 186 -31.06 27.55 15.71
N LYS A 187 -31.15 28.41 14.68
CA LYS A 187 -32.35 29.22 14.39
C LYS A 187 -33.59 28.38 14.10
N ASP A 188 -33.42 27.14 13.66
CA ASP A 188 -34.55 26.21 13.50
C ASP A 188 -34.83 25.41 14.79
N LEU A 189 -33.77 24.90 15.42
CA LEU A 189 -33.90 24.00 16.57
C LEU A 189 -34.41 24.70 17.83
N VAL A 190 -33.86 25.87 18.19
CA VAL A 190 -34.19 26.54 19.47
C VAL A 190 -35.65 27.02 19.49
N PRO A 191 -36.18 27.69 18.46
CA PRO A 191 -37.60 28.05 18.42
C PRO A 191 -38.52 26.84 18.41
N PHE A 192 -38.17 25.76 17.68
CA PHE A 192 -38.98 24.55 17.68
C PHE A 192 -39.03 23.89 19.06
N LEU A 193 -37.86 23.68 19.67
CA LEU A 193 -37.74 23.04 20.98
C LEU A 193 -38.25 23.93 22.11
N SER A 194 -38.41 25.23 21.92
CA SER A 194 -39.00 26.13 22.90
C SER A 194 -40.49 26.42 22.66
N GLN A 195 -41.08 25.94 21.57
CA GLN A 195 -42.41 26.38 21.08
C GLN A 195 -42.49 27.91 20.87
N GLN A 196 -41.49 28.47 20.19
CA GLN A 196 -41.36 29.89 19.86
C GLN A 196 -41.16 30.80 21.09
N GLN A 197 -40.85 30.26 22.26
CA GLN A 197 -40.56 31.03 23.48
C GLN A 197 -39.14 31.61 23.49
N ASP A 198 -38.25 31.03 22.69
CA ASP A 198 -36.84 31.39 22.64
C ASP A 198 -36.36 31.36 21.19
N THR A 199 -35.71 32.44 20.77
CA THR A 199 -35.22 32.64 19.40
C THR A 199 -33.71 32.83 19.35
N GLU A 200 -33.01 32.73 20.48
CA GLU A 200 -31.56 32.92 20.54
C GLU A 200 -30.82 31.66 20.03
N PRO A 201 -30.12 31.73 18.88
CA PRO A 201 -29.59 30.55 18.20
C PRO A 201 -28.19 30.18 18.72
N THR A 202 -28.08 29.83 20.01
CA THR A 202 -26.80 29.46 20.63
C THR A 202 -26.79 28.02 21.17
N PRO A 203 -25.64 27.31 21.17
CA PRO A 203 -25.54 25.94 21.68
C PRO A 203 -25.98 25.78 23.14
N THR A 204 -25.72 26.80 23.97
CA THR A 204 -26.10 26.84 25.39
C THR A 204 -27.62 26.93 25.57
N ARG A 205 -28.32 27.69 24.74
CA ARG A 205 -29.79 27.76 24.73
C ARG A 205 -30.42 26.48 24.21
N LEU A 206 -29.84 25.86 23.17
CA LEU A 206 -30.24 24.53 22.74
C LEU A 206 -30.17 23.52 23.90
N LEU A 207 -29.02 23.47 24.58
CA LEU A 207 -28.82 22.58 25.72
C LEU A 207 -29.81 22.85 26.87
N TYR A 208 -30.12 24.12 27.15
CA TYR A 208 -31.12 24.48 28.16
C TYR A 208 -32.46 23.78 27.86
N TRP A 209 -32.95 23.85 26.62
CA TRP A 209 -34.22 23.20 26.26
C TRP A 209 -34.15 21.67 26.22
N LEU A 210 -33.01 21.09 25.84
CA LEU A 210 -32.77 19.64 25.92
C LEU A 210 -32.76 19.12 27.37
N LYS A 211 -32.50 19.98 28.37
CA LYS A 211 -32.64 19.67 29.80
C LYS A 211 -34.08 19.82 30.30
N GLN A 212 -34.82 20.83 29.83
CA GLN A 212 -36.20 21.10 30.28
C GLN A 212 -37.20 20.04 29.81
N SER A 213 -37.04 19.55 28.58
CA SER A 213 -37.93 18.56 27.98
C SER A 213 -37.15 17.42 27.37
N ARG A 214 -37.68 16.19 27.44
CA ARG A 214 -37.12 15.03 26.75
C ARG A 214 -37.40 15.12 25.26
N CYS A 215 -36.37 15.41 24.48
CA CYS A 215 -36.41 15.60 23.03
C CYS A 215 -35.60 14.52 22.30
N LEU A 216 -36.01 14.20 21.07
CA LEU A 216 -35.22 13.42 20.12
C LEU A 216 -34.83 14.33 18.95
N VAL A 217 -33.54 14.57 18.78
CA VAL A 217 -33.00 15.42 17.71
C VAL A 217 -32.22 14.54 16.76
N ILE A 218 -32.48 14.64 15.45
CA ILE A 218 -31.78 13.87 14.43
C ILE A 218 -31.00 14.81 13.52
N PHE A 219 -29.69 14.57 13.40
CA PHE A 219 -28.82 15.19 12.41
C PHE A 219 -28.45 14.17 11.34
N ASP A 220 -29.05 14.32 10.16
CA ASP A 220 -28.77 13.44 9.02
C ASP A 220 -27.62 13.99 8.18
N ASN A 221 -26.75 13.12 7.65
CA ASN A 221 -25.62 13.48 6.79
C ASN A 221 -24.55 14.38 7.46
N VAL A 222 -24.15 14.08 8.70
CA VAL A 222 -23.10 14.84 9.41
C VAL A 222 -21.76 14.82 8.68
N GLU A 223 -21.49 13.81 7.85
CA GLU A 223 -20.25 13.75 7.07
C GLU A 223 -20.04 14.98 6.15
N THR A 224 -21.11 15.69 5.77
CA THR A 224 -21.02 16.82 4.84
C THR A 224 -20.25 18.01 5.41
N ILE A 225 -20.25 18.20 6.74
CA ILE A 225 -19.54 19.28 7.44
C ILE A 225 -18.14 18.86 7.95
N MET A 226 -17.73 17.62 7.65
CA MET A 226 -16.46 17.04 8.10
C MET A 226 -15.36 17.22 7.05
N GLN A 227 -14.10 17.25 7.49
CA GLN A 227 -12.93 17.36 6.61
C GLN A 227 -12.60 16.00 6.00
N ALA A 228 -12.54 15.90 4.66
CA ALA A 228 -12.02 14.72 3.99
C ALA A 228 -10.49 14.65 4.15
N GLY A 229 -9.92 13.57 4.70
CA GLY A 229 -8.47 13.41 4.79
C GLY A 229 -7.92 12.50 5.91
N GLU A 230 -6.60 12.60 6.16
CA GLU A 230 -5.79 11.68 6.99
C GLU A 230 -6.14 11.66 8.51
N ARG A 231 -7.00 12.56 9.01
CA ARG A 231 -7.47 12.57 10.40
C ARG A 231 -8.99 12.42 10.44
N THR A 232 -9.46 11.18 10.58
CA THR A 232 -10.88 10.87 10.74
C THR A 232 -11.48 11.60 11.94
N GLY A 233 -12.62 12.26 11.78
CA GLY A 233 -13.38 12.85 12.88
C GLY A 233 -13.26 14.37 13.08
N TYR A 234 -12.51 15.07 12.22
CA TYR A 234 -12.36 16.54 12.27
C TYR A 234 -13.30 17.26 11.31
N TYR A 235 -13.59 18.52 11.61
CA TYR A 235 -14.51 19.40 10.86
C TYR A 235 -13.77 20.22 9.80
N GLN A 236 -14.48 20.65 8.76
CA GLN A 236 -13.96 21.68 7.85
C GLN A 236 -13.70 22.99 8.64
N PRO A 237 -12.74 23.86 8.22
CA PRO A 237 -12.35 25.05 8.97
C PRO A 237 -13.48 26.02 9.35
N GLU A 238 -14.60 26.02 8.60
CA GLU A 238 -15.77 26.86 8.85
C GLU A 238 -16.87 26.17 9.68
N TYR A 239 -16.66 24.91 10.08
CA TYR A 239 -17.67 24.07 10.75
C TYR A 239 -17.17 23.49 12.09
N GLU A 240 -16.03 23.94 12.61
CA GLU A 240 -15.47 23.50 13.90
C GLU A 240 -16.44 23.69 15.07
N GLU A 241 -17.34 24.69 14.99
CA GLU A 241 -18.37 24.96 15.99
C GLU A 241 -19.33 23.77 16.19
N TYR A 242 -19.53 22.91 15.18
CA TYR A 242 -20.31 21.68 15.32
C TYR A 242 -19.63 20.68 16.25
N GLY A 243 -18.29 20.64 16.26
CA GLY A 243 -17.52 19.84 17.21
C GLY A 243 -17.72 20.31 18.64
N ASP A 244 -17.71 21.62 18.86
CA ASP A 244 -18.00 22.19 20.18
C ASP A 244 -19.43 21.91 20.62
N LEU A 245 -20.41 21.92 19.71
CA LEU A 245 -21.77 21.50 20.01
C LEU A 245 -21.82 20.00 20.41
N LEU A 246 -21.22 19.11 19.63
CA LEU A 246 -21.22 17.68 19.95
C LEU A 246 -20.50 17.39 21.27
N ARG A 247 -19.42 18.13 21.57
CA ARG A 247 -18.72 18.07 22.86
C ARG A 247 -19.62 18.52 24.00
N LEU A 248 -20.30 19.66 23.84
CA LEU A 248 -21.23 20.18 24.84
C LEU A 248 -22.38 19.20 25.13
N LEU A 249 -22.98 18.62 24.09
CA LEU A 249 -24.02 17.58 24.22
C LEU A 249 -23.47 16.30 24.85
N GLY A 250 -22.26 15.90 24.45
CA GLY A 250 -21.57 14.71 24.91
C GLY A 250 -20.96 14.82 26.31
N GLU A 251 -20.79 16.01 26.89
CA GLU A 251 -20.27 16.22 28.25
C GLU A 251 -21.39 16.47 29.26
N THR A 252 -22.39 17.24 28.87
CA THR A 252 -23.41 17.73 29.80
C THR A 252 -24.56 16.74 29.99
N ASN A 253 -25.07 16.64 31.22
CA ASN A 253 -26.19 15.74 31.51
C ASN A 253 -27.51 16.36 31.05
N HIS A 254 -28.27 15.64 30.22
CA HIS A 254 -29.59 16.02 29.75
C HIS A 254 -30.46 14.77 29.50
N GLN A 255 -31.78 14.92 29.60
CA GLN A 255 -32.73 13.81 29.45
C GLN A 255 -33.10 13.48 27.99
N SER A 256 -32.61 14.28 27.05
CA SER A 256 -32.83 14.16 25.60
C SER A 256 -31.80 13.25 24.91
N CYS A 257 -32.10 12.82 23.70
CA CYS A 257 -31.19 12.05 22.85
C CYS A 257 -30.97 12.78 21.51
N VAL A 258 -29.70 12.88 21.10
CA VAL A 258 -29.30 13.38 19.79
C VAL A 258 -28.73 12.20 18.98
N LEU A 259 -29.33 11.92 17.83
CA LEU A 259 -28.90 10.87 16.91
C LEU A 259 -28.30 11.51 15.66
N LEU A 260 -27.06 11.15 15.33
CA LEU A 260 -26.42 11.55 14.08
C LEU A 260 -26.31 10.38 13.12
N THR A 261 -26.53 10.62 11.84
CA THR A 261 -26.12 9.71 10.77
C THR A 261 -24.87 10.27 10.11
N SER A 262 -23.86 9.43 9.92
CA SER A 262 -22.61 9.83 9.27
C SER A 262 -21.94 8.68 8.54
N ARG A 263 -21.05 8.98 7.59
CA ARG A 263 -20.10 7.99 7.05
C ARG A 263 -18.87 7.85 7.94
N GLU A 264 -18.49 8.94 8.60
CA GLU A 264 -17.31 9.05 9.44
C GLU A 264 -17.71 9.30 10.90
N LYS A 265 -16.92 8.79 11.84
CA LYS A 265 -17.16 8.99 13.27
C LYS A 265 -16.57 10.35 13.70
N PRO A 266 -17.38 11.30 14.23
CA PRO A 266 -16.84 12.53 14.79
C PRO A 266 -15.91 12.25 15.99
N ALA A 267 -14.85 13.03 16.15
CA ALA A 267 -13.84 12.82 17.18
C ALA A 267 -14.41 12.89 18.61
N GLU A 268 -15.42 13.73 18.82
CA GLU A 268 -16.14 13.86 20.09
C GLU A 268 -16.81 12.54 20.47
N ILE A 269 -17.43 11.84 19.52
CA ILE A 269 -18.09 10.55 19.79
C ILE A 269 -17.06 9.53 20.26
N ASP A 270 -15.90 9.49 19.63
CA ASP A 270 -14.81 8.57 20.02
C ASP A 270 -14.28 8.87 21.43
N THR A 271 -14.14 10.16 21.74
CA THR A 271 -13.68 10.63 23.05
C THR A 271 -14.64 10.23 24.18
N PHE A 272 -15.96 10.36 23.96
CA PHE A 272 -16.95 10.10 25.02
C PHE A 272 -17.42 8.65 25.13
N GLU A 273 -17.32 7.85 24.07
CA GLU A 273 -17.74 6.45 24.08
C GLU A 273 -16.94 5.62 25.09
N ALA A 274 -15.68 5.99 25.36
CA ALA A 274 -14.80 5.31 26.31
C ALA A 274 -15.05 5.63 27.80
N LEU A 275 -15.90 6.62 28.12
CA LEU A 275 -15.97 7.21 29.47
C LEU A 275 -17.14 6.70 30.33
N ASP A 276 -18.38 6.80 29.84
CA ASP A 276 -19.57 6.66 30.72
C ASP A 276 -20.78 5.99 30.04
N GLY A 277 -20.60 5.39 28.86
CA GLY A 277 -21.63 4.63 28.13
C GLY A 277 -22.86 5.42 27.66
N SER A 278 -22.90 6.73 27.93
CA SER A 278 -23.96 7.69 27.55
C SER A 278 -23.82 8.21 26.12
N VAL A 279 -22.63 8.08 25.53
CA VAL A 279 -22.36 8.32 24.11
C VAL A 279 -21.98 7.00 23.47
N ARG A 280 -22.57 6.67 22.32
CA ARG A 280 -22.34 5.39 21.63
C ARG A 280 -22.32 5.55 20.12
N SER A 281 -21.66 4.61 19.44
CA SER A 281 -21.69 4.52 17.98
C SER A 281 -22.10 3.13 17.51
N LEU A 282 -22.87 3.07 16.42
CA LEU A 282 -23.31 1.85 15.77
C LEU A 282 -22.94 1.89 14.29
N ALA A 283 -22.03 1.01 13.87
CA ALA A 283 -21.64 0.85 12.47
C ALA A 283 -22.57 -0.15 11.75
N LEU A 284 -23.18 0.29 10.65
CA LEU A 284 -24.04 -0.53 9.81
C LEU A 284 -23.24 -1.27 8.74
N ALA A 285 -23.36 -2.60 8.73
CA ALA A 285 -22.87 -3.48 7.67
C ALA A 285 -24.00 -3.84 6.67
N GLY A 286 -23.72 -4.56 5.60
CA GLY A 286 -24.76 -5.14 4.74
C GLY A 286 -25.64 -6.14 5.52
N SER A 287 -26.95 -6.16 5.27
CA SER A 287 -27.90 -7.02 6.00
C SER A 287 -28.47 -8.11 5.08
N PRO A 288 -28.18 -9.40 5.35
CA PRO A 288 -28.77 -10.51 4.60
C PRO A 288 -30.30 -10.53 4.69
N GLU A 289 -30.86 -10.30 5.86
CA GLU A 289 -32.30 -10.24 6.09
C GLU A 289 -32.98 -9.15 5.25
N ALA A 290 -32.43 -7.93 5.27
CA ALA A 290 -32.94 -6.82 4.45
C ALA A 290 -32.79 -7.10 2.96
N SER A 291 -31.71 -7.78 2.57
CA SER A 291 -31.44 -8.17 1.19
C SER A 291 -32.43 -9.21 0.68
N PHE A 292 -32.72 -10.26 1.47
CA PHE A 292 -33.70 -11.29 1.09
C PHE A 292 -35.12 -10.76 1.05
N ALA A 293 -35.49 -9.88 1.98
CA ALA A 293 -36.75 -9.18 1.94
C ALA A 293 -36.87 -8.25 0.72
N LEU A 294 -35.78 -7.57 0.34
CA LEU A 294 -35.71 -6.81 -0.91
C LEU A 294 -35.90 -7.73 -2.12
N PHE A 295 -35.29 -8.92 -2.14
CA PHE A 295 -35.44 -9.89 -3.22
C PHE A 295 -36.89 -10.35 -3.38
N ALA A 296 -37.54 -10.69 -2.26
CA ALA A 296 -38.95 -11.08 -2.22
C ALA A 296 -39.87 -9.94 -2.68
N SER A 297 -39.63 -8.71 -2.21
CA SER A 297 -40.43 -7.53 -2.59
C SER A 297 -40.35 -7.20 -4.09
N LYS A 298 -39.26 -7.61 -4.74
CA LYS A 298 -39.02 -7.43 -6.17
C LYS A 298 -39.36 -8.67 -7.00
N GLY A 299 -39.98 -9.69 -6.41
CA GLY A 299 -40.46 -10.87 -7.12
C GLY A 299 -39.36 -11.82 -7.61
N LEU A 300 -38.19 -11.83 -6.97
CA LEU A 300 -37.07 -12.68 -7.39
C LEU A 300 -37.22 -14.13 -6.89
N THR A 301 -37.06 -15.06 -7.82
CA THR A 301 -37.13 -16.51 -7.63
C THR A 301 -35.72 -17.10 -7.64
N GLY A 302 -35.47 -18.06 -6.74
CA GLY A 302 -34.16 -18.68 -6.58
C GLY A 302 -34.09 -19.44 -5.25
N SER A 303 -33.23 -20.45 -5.20
CA SER A 303 -32.89 -21.18 -3.97
C SER A 303 -32.22 -20.26 -2.95
N ASP A 304 -32.26 -20.66 -1.67
CA ASP A 304 -31.62 -19.87 -0.60
C ASP A 304 -30.11 -19.75 -0.81
N THR A 305 -29.47 -20.77 -1.40
CA THR A 305 -28.05 -20.74 -1.78
C THR A 305 -27.75 -19.69 -2.85
N GLU A 306 -28.60 -19.56 -3.87
CA GLU A 306 -28.44 -18.56 -4.93
C GLU A 306 -28.67 -17.14 -4.40
N ARG A 307 -29.63 -16.97 -3.49
CA ARG A 307 -29.89 -15.69 -2.82
C ARG A 307 -28.71 -15.28 -1.94
N VAL A 308 -28.13 -16.22 -1.19
CA VAL A 308 -26.90 -15.99 -0.40
C VAL A 308 -25.76 -15.57 -1.33
N GLN A 309 -25.49 -16.33 -2.40
CA GLN A 309 -24.44 -16.02 -3.37
C GLN A 309 -24.61 -14.64 -4.01
N LEU A 310 -25.84 -14.27 -4.41
CA LEU A 310 -26.14 -12.93 -4.93
C LEU A 310 -25.87 -11.84 -3.89
N GLY A 311 -26.27 -12.09 -2.64
CA GLY A 311 -26.04 -11.16 -1.53
C GLY A 311 -24.55 -10.96 -1.23
N GLU A 312 -23.79 -12.05 -1.11
CA GLU A 312 -22.33 -12.02 -0.89
C GLU A 312 -21.60 -11.33 -2.04
N ARG A 313 -21.98 -11.61 -3.29
CA ARG A 313 -21.38 -11.01 -4.49
C ARG A 313 -21.47 -9.49 -4.50
N TYR A 314 -22.52 -8.92 -3.92
CA TYR A 314 -22.73 -7.46 -3.83
C TYR A 314 -22.60 -6.93 -2.39
N GLY A 315 -21.95 -7.66 -1.49
CA GLY A 315 -21.66 -7.25 -0.11
C GLY A 315 -22.90 -6.92 0.73
N TYR A 316 -24.06 -7.47 0.38
CA TYR A 316 -25.36 -7.18 0.97
C TYR A 316 -25.70 -5.67 1.04
N SER A 317 -25.17 -4.89 0.09
CA SER A 317 -25.44 -3.45 0.00
C SER A 317 -26.85 -3.22 -0.56
N PRO A 318 -27.77 -2.60 0.21
CA PRO A 318 -29.14 -2.39 -0.24
C PRO A 318 -29.24 -1.59 -1.55
N LEU A 319 -28.31 -0.66 -1.79
CA LEU A 319 -28.29 0.13 -3.03
C LEU A 319 -27.86 -0.71 -4.23
N ALA A 320 -26.75 -1.44 -4.11
CA ALA A 320 -26.24 -2.30 -5.19
C ALA A 320 -27.28 -3.38 -5.52
N LEU A 321 -27.84 -4.01 -4.50
CA LEU A 321 -28.88 -5.02 -4.67
C LEU A 321 -30.17 -4.43 -5.23
N LYS A 322 -30.60 -3.21 -4.86
CA LYS A 322 -31.79 -2.56 -5.45
C LYS A 322 -31.63 -2.32 -6.96
N ILE A 323 -30.42 -2.06 -7.44
CA ILE A 323 -30.13 -1.89 -8.87
C ILE A 323 -30.13 -3.24 -9.58
N VAL A 324 -29.44 -4.23 -9.01
CA VAL A 324 -29.29 -5.57 -9.61
C VAL A 324 -30.62 -6.33 -9.62
N THR A 325 -31.41 -6.24 -8.54
CA THR A 325 -32.73 -6.87 -8.44
C THR A 325 -33.69 -6.42 -9.53
N SER A 326 -33.71 -5.13 -9.86
CA SER A 326 -34.49 -4.61 -10.99
C SER A 326 -34.00 -5.15 -12.33
N SER A 327 -32.70 -5.33 -12.51
CA SER A 327 -32.11 -5.88 -13.74
C SER A 327 -32.44 -7.37 -13.90
N ILE A 328 -32.30 -8.18 -12.84
CA ILE A 328 -32.67 -9.60 -12.83
C ILE A 328 -34.16 -9.77 -13.15
N HIS A 329 -35.04 -8.98 -12.54
CA HIS A 329 -36.47 -9.04 -12.84
C HIS A 329 -36.77 -8.71 -14.32
N SER A 330 -36.09 -7.71 -14.89
CA SER A 330 -36.35 -7.29 -16.28
C SER A 330 -35.74 -8.19 -17.35
N LEU A 331 -34.57 -8.78 -17.11
CA LEU A 331 -33.78 -9.49 -18.13
C LEU A 331 -33.80 -11.02 -17.95
N PHE A 332 -34.06 -11.50 -16.74
CA PHE A 332 -34.02 -12.93 -16.37
C PHE A 332 -35.37 -13.38 -15.78
N ASN A 333 -36.44 -12.62 -16.01
CA ASN A 333 -37.79 -12.88 -15.46
C ASN A 333 -37.79 -13.10 -13.94
N GLY A 334 -36.84 -12.50 -13.21
CA GLY A 334 -36.74 -12.64 -11.76
C GLY A 334 -35.99 -13.88 -11.29
N GLU A 335 -35.46 -14.73 -12.16
CA GLU A 335 -34.70 -15.92 -11.76
C GLU A 335 -33.23 -15.59 -11.43
N ILE A 336 -32.81 -15.85 -10.19
CA ILE A 336 -31.44 -15.58 -9.72
C ILE A 336 -30.44 -16.60 -10.27
N GLY A 337 -30.83 -17.87 -10.37
CA GLY A 337 -29.93 -18.94 -10.85
C GLY A 337 -29.47 -18.74 -12.29
N THR A 338 -30.39 -18.34 -13.17
CA THR A 338 -30.07 -18.03 -14.58
C THR A 338 -29.16 -16.81 -14.71
N PHE A 339 -29.30 -15.82 -13.82
CA PHE A 339 -28.39 -14.70 -13.73
C PHE A 339 -26.97 -15.13 -13.28
N LEU A 340 -26.88 -15.90 -12.19
CA LEU A 340 -25.58 -16.33 -11.65
C LEU A 340 -24.81 -17.21 -12.65
N ALA A 341 -25.51 -17.95 -13.52
CA ALA A 341 -24.91 -18.78 -14.56
C ALA A 341 -24.24 -18.00 -15.72
N GLN A 342 -24.56 -16.72 -15.93
CA GLN A 342 -23.99 -15.92 -17.02
C GLN A 342 -22.69 -15.17 -16.67
N ASP A 343 -22.17 -15.35 -15.45
CA ASP A 343 -20.91 -14.80 -14.92
C ASP A 343 -20.62 -13.31 -15.27
N THR A 344 -21.67 -12.52 -15.43
CA THR A 344 -21.61 -11.11 -15.82
C THR A 344 -21.76 -10.23 -14.58
N LEU A 345 -20.67 -9.58 -14.18
CA LEU A 345 -20.57 -8.82 -12.92
C LEU A 345 -21.28 -7.44 -12.97
N VAL A 346 -21.44 -6.84 -14.17
CA VAL A 346 -21.97 -5.47 -14.35
C VAL A 346 -23.10 -5.45 -15.38
N PHE A 347 -24.32 -5.10 -14.94
CA PHE A 347 -25.49 -4.96 -15.83
C PHE A 347 -25.61 -3.58 -16.48
N ASN A 348 -26.27 -3.51 -17.64
CA ASN A 348 -26.60 -2.28 -18.38
C ASN A 348 -27.16 -1.12 -17.54
N GLY A 349 -27.96 -1.38 -16.49
CA GLY A 349 -28.48 -0.33 -15.61
C GLY A 349 -27.41 0.28 -14.70
N LEU A 350 -26.51 -0.56 -14.17
CA LEU A 350 -25.36 -0.15 -13.36
C LEU A 350 -24.26 0.45 -14.24
N ARG A 351 -24.02 -0.14 -15.41
CA ARG A 351 -23.11 0.38 -16.44
C ARG A 351 -23.51 1.79 -16.85
N ARG A 352 -24.77 2.06 -17.20
CA ARG A 352 -25.25 3.43 -17.52
C ARG A 352 -25.08 4.44 -16.40
N LEU A 353 -25.10 4.00 -15.13
CA LEU A 353 -24.84 4.87 -13.98
C LEU A 353 -23.34 5.12 -13.84
N LEU A 354 -22.53 4.07 -13.96
CA LEU A 354 -21.07 4.16 -13.94
C LEU A 354 -20.56 4.99 -15.12
N ASP A 355 -21.05 4.78 -16.35
CA ASP A 355 -20.76 5.60 -17.54
C ASP A 355 -20.98 7.09 -17.26
N ARG A 356 -22.17 7.45 -16.75
CA ARG A 356 -22.46 8.85 -16.40
C ARG A 356 -21.53 9.43 -15.33
N GLN A 357 -21.03 8.61 -14.41
CA GLN A 357 -20.08 9.08 -13.38
C GLN A 357 -18.66 9.16 -13.94
N PHE A 358 -18.28 8.17 -14.75
CA PHE A 358 -16.96 8.03 -15.35
C PHE A 358 -16.69 9.10 -16.42
N ASP A 359 -17.69 9.43 -17.23
CA ASP A 359 -17.63 10.49 -18.24
C ASP A 359 -17.42 11.88 -17.61
N ARG A 360 -17.83 12.06 -16.35
CA ARG A 360 -17.68 13.31 -15.59
C ARG A 360 -16.35 13.41 -14.85
N LEU A 361 -15.50 12.40 -14.93
CA LEU A 361 -14.19 12.43 -14.34
C LEU A 361 -13.23 13.22 -15.23
N SER A 362 -12.36 13.99 -14.60
CA SER A 362 -11.16 14.55 -15.22
C SER A 362 -10.23 13.42 -15.67
N GLU A 363 -9.33 13.72 -16.60
CA GLU A 363 -8.39 12.72 -17.10
C GLU A 363 -7.46 12.19 -16.00
N LEU A 364 -7.11 13.01 -14.99
CA LEU A 364 -6.32 12.54 -13.85
C LEU A 364 -7.12 11.59 -12.95
N GLU A 365 -8.39 11.89 -12.69
CA GLU A 365 -9.27 11.00 -11.93
C GLU A 365 -9.45 9.65 -12.66
N LYS A 366 -9.66 9.66 -13.98
CA LYS A 366 -9.69 8.42 -14.78
C LYS A 366 -8.36 7.67 -14.71
N THR A 367 -7.24 8.39 -14.77
CA THR A 367 -5.89 7.80 -14.65
C THR A 367 -5.71 7.08 -13.32
N ILE A 368 -6.16 7.68 -12.21
CA ILE A 368 -6.12 7.05 -10.88
C ILE A 368 -7.04 5.83 -10.85
N MET A 369 -8.24 5.95 -11.41
CA MET A 369 -9.19 4.83 -11.50
C MET A 369 -8.56 3.65 -12.24
N TYR A 370 -7.94 3.87 -13.40
CA TYR A 370 -7.25 2.83 -14.15
C TYR A 370 -6.11 2.19 -13.36
N TRP A 371 -5.28 2.98 -12.68
CA TRP A 371 -4.18 2.43 -11.87
C TRP A 371 -4.66 1.60 -10.69
N LEU A 372 -5.67 2.05 -9.94
CA LEU A 372 -6.26 1.26 -8.86
C LEU A 372 -6.85 -0.06 -9.37
N ALA A 373 -7.43 -0.04 -10.56
CA ALA A 373 -7.98 -1.24 -11.19
C ALA A 373 -6.88 -2.20 -11.66
N ILE A 374 -5.74 -1.71 -12.16
CA ILE A 374 -4.59 -2.54 -12.55
C ILE A 374 -3.91 -3.17 -11.34
N GLU A 375 -3.77 -2.44 -10.23
CA GLU A 375 -3.10 -2.95 -9.02
C GLU A 375 -3.89 -4.05 -8.33
N ARG A 376 -5.23 -3.98 -8.36
CA ARG A 376 -6.15 -4.96 -7.75
C ARG A 376 -5.89 -5.24 -6.25
N GLU A 377 -5.15 -4.34 -5.58
CA GLU A 377 -4.85 -4.36 -4.15
C GLU A 377 -4.88 -2.94 -3.58
N TRP A 378 -4.85 -2.86 -2.25
CA TRP A 378 -4.67 -1.60 -1.53
C TRP A 378 -3.35 -0.94 -1.94
N THR A 379 -3.46 0.20 -2.61
CA THR A 379 -2.33 0.90 -3.23
C THR A 379 -2.05 2.21 -2.50
N SER A 380 -0.79 2.45 -2.14
CA SER A 380 -0.38 3.69 -1.49
C SER A 380 -0.24 4.86 -2.47
N ILE A 381 -0.26 6.09 -1.94
CA ILE A 381 -0.02 7.32 -2.73
C ILE A 381 1.35 7.27 -3.43
N ALA A 382 2.38 6.76 -2.74
CA ALA A 382 3.72 6.67 -3.29
C ALA A 382 3.80 5.70 -4.48
N GLU A 383 3.09 4.57 -4.40
CA GLU A 383 2.99 3.60 -5.49
C GLU A 383 2.22 4.20 -6.68
N LEU A 384 1.05 4.80 -6.45
CA LEU A 384 0.29 5.50 -7.49
C LEU A 384 1.14 6.56 -8.18
N GLN A 385 1.82 7.41 -7.42
CA GLN A 385 2.65 8.48 -7.97
C GLN A 385 3.84 7.94 -8.78
N ALA A 386 4.43 6.80 -8.39
CA ALA A 386 5.52 6.15 -9.12
C ALA A 386 5.05 5.44 -10.40
N ASN A 387 3.78 5.09 -10.48
CA ASN A 387 3.18 4.42 -11.62
C ASN A 387 2.68 5.40 -12.68
N ILE A 388 2.10 6.53 -12.28
CA ILE A 388 1.48 7.51 -13.18
C ILE A 388 2.55 8.15 -14.09
N VAL A 389 2.32 8.03 -15.38
CA VAL A 389 3.07 8.67 -16.46
C VAL A 389 2.07 9.52 -17.25
N PRO A 390 2.39 10.78 -17.61
CA PRO A 390 3.54 11.57 -17.19
C PRO A 390 3.52 11.87 -15.68
N ARG A 391 4.67 12.22 -15.11
CA ARG A 391 4.78 12.49 -13.66
C ARG A 391 3.86 13.65 -13.25
N ILE A 392 3.09 13.42 -12.20
CA ILE A 392 2.19 14.41 -11.60
C ILE A 392 2.70 14.90 -10.25
N THR A 393 2.17 16.05 -9.80
CA THR A 393 2.49 16.55 -8.46
C THR A 393 1.71 15.77 -7.41
N ARG A 394 2.24 15.71 -6.19
CA ARG A 394 1.53 15.07 -5.06
C ARG A 394 0.24 15.82 -4.72
N ALA A 395 0.21 17.14 -4.88
CA ALA A 395 -0.97 17.96 -4.65
C ALA A 395 -2.11 17.58 -5.61
N SER A 396 -1.86 17.54 -6.92
CA SER A 396 -2.90 17.16 -7.90
C SER A 396 -3.39 15.73 -7.71
N LEU A 397 -2.50 14.81 -7.31
CA LEU A 397 -2.87 13.42 -6.99
C LEU A 397 -3.82 13.37 -5.79
N LEU A 398 -3.52 14.12 -4.73
CA LEU A 398 -4.36 14.19 -3.53
C LEU A 398 -5.72 14.82 -3.85
N GLU A 399 -5.77 15.92 -4.60
CA GLU A 399 -7.03 16.58 -5.03
C GLU A 399 -7.91 15.62 -5.84
N ALA A 400 -7.33 14.86 -6.75
CA ALA A 400 -8.08 13.90 -7.57
C ALA A 400 -8.53 12.67 -6.77
N LEU A 401 -7.69 12.15 -5.85
CA LEU A 401 -8.08 11.08 -4.92
C LEU A 401 -9.20 11.53 -3.98
N GLU A 402 -9.12 12.77 -3.49
CA GLU A 402 -10.16 13.38 -2.67
C GLU A 402 -11.48 13.45 -3.45
N SER A 403 -11.48 14.02 -4.66
CA SER A 403 -12.68 14.09 -5.51
C SER A 403 -13.28 12.71 -5.83
N LEU A 404 -12.44 11.70 -6.13
CA LEU A 404 -12.90 10.32 -6.34
C LEU A 404 -13.52 9.70 -5.09
N SER A 405 -12.96 9.99 -3.92
CA SER A 405 -13.49 9.57 -2.61
C SER A 405 -14.85 10.23 -2.33
N TRP A 406 -14.99 11.53 -2.62
CA TRP A 406 -16.28 12.25 -2.51
C TRP A 406 -17.36 11.62 -3.40
N ARG A 407 -16.99 11.17 -4.60
CA ARG A 407 -17.89 10.49 -5.55
C ARG A 407 -18.17 9.03 -5.17
N ASN A 408 -17.53 8.48 -4.12
CA ASN A 408 -17.57 7.08 -3.71
C ASN A 408 -17.18 6.08 -4.82
N LEU A 409 -16.26 6.46 -5.71
CA LEU A 409 -15.76 5.55 -6.75
C LEU A 409 -14.56 4.73 -6.29
N ILE A 410 -13.93 5.12 -5.18
CA ILE A 410 -12.77 4.46 -4.58
C ILE A 410 -12.99 4.25 -3.07
N GLU A 411 -12.30 3.26 -2.51
CA GLU A 411 -12.25 2.98 -1.07
C GLU A 411 -10.92 3.46 -0.50
N MET A 412 -10.90 3.85 0.77
CA MET A 412 -9.72 4.33 1.48
C MET A 412 -9.53 3.60 2.81
N ARG A 413 -8.31 3.16 3.08
CA ARG A 413 -7.92 2.54 4.36
C ARG A 413 -6.47 2.88 4.67
N SER A 414 -6.24 3.56 5.80
CA SER A 414 -4.88 3.81 6.32
C SER A 414 -3.92 4.45 5.29
N GLY A 415 -4.41 5.41 4.48
CA GLY A 415 -3.61 6.06 3.43
C GLY A 415 -3.35 5.22 2.18
N GLN A 416 -4.03 4.07 2.04
CA GLN A 416 -4.10 3.27 0.83
C GLN A 416 -5.48 3.36 0.20
N TYR A 417 -5.54 3.14 -1.10
CA TYR A 417 -6.72 3.29 -1.92
C TYR A 417 -6.96 2.02 -2.73
N THR A 418 -8.23 1.71 -2.98
CA THR A 418 -8.65 0.63 -3.88
C THR A 418 -10.01 0.97 -4.48
N GLN A 419 -10.59 0.07 -5.26
CA GLN A 419 -11.94 0.19 -5.79
C GLN A 419 -12.81 -0.97 -5.28
N GLN A 420 -14.11 -0.72 -5.21
CA GLN A 420 -15.09 -1.79 -5.05
C GLN A 420 -14.98 -2.75 -6.24
N PRO A 421 -15.16 -4.08 -6.05
CA PRO A 421 -15.01 -5.06 -7.13
C PRO A 421 -15.78 -4.72 -8.40
N VAL A 422 -17.03 -4.27 -8.26
CA VAL A 422 -17.89 -3.90 -9.39
C VAL A 422 -17.34 -2.69 -10.18
N VAL A 423 -16.80 -1.69 -9.48
CA VAL A 423 -16.22 -0.49 -10.10
C VAL A 423 -14.88 -0.82 -10.75
N MET A 424 -14.11 -1.72 -10.14
CA MET A 424 -12.85 -2.22 -10.65
C MET A 424 -13.02 -2.95 -11.98
N GLU A 425 -13.97 -3.89 -12.04
CA GLU A 425 -14.25 -4.63 -13.28
C GLU A 425 -14.76 -3.70 -14.38
N TYR A 426 -15.66 -2.77 -14.07
CA TYR A 426 -16.11 -1.74 -15.01
C TYR A 426 -14.93 -0.91 -15.55
N THR A 427 -14.04 -0.46 -14.67
CA THR A 427 -12.89 0.37 -15.04
C THR A 427 -11.90 -0.38 -15.92
N ILE A 428 -11.68 -1.68 -15.65
CA ILE A 428 -10.85 -2.54 -16.51
C ILE A 428 -11.51 -2.75 -17.88
N GLU A 429 -12.81 -2.99 -17.94
CA GLU A 429 -13.52 -3.11 -19.23
C GLU A 429 -13.36 -1.85 -20.10
N CYS A 430 -13.49 -0.66 -19.51
CA CYS A 430 -13.25 0.61 -20.20
C CYS A 430 -11.82 0.70 -20.72
N LEU A 431 -10.82 0.36 -19.89
CA LEU A 431 -9.41 0.41 -20.27
C LEU A 431 -9.09 -0.54 -21.43
N ILE A 432 -9.61 -1.76 -21.39
CA ILE A 432 -9.42 -2.77 -22.44
C ILE A 432 -10.00 -2.25 -23.76
N ALA A 433 -11.22 -1.73 -23.73
CA ALA A 433 -11.87 -1.20 -24.93
C ALA A 433 -11.06 -0.05 -25.55
N GLU A 434 -10.62 0.91 -24.74
CA GLU A 434 -9.80 2.04 -25.20
C GLU A 434 -8.46 1.56 -25.78
N ILE A 435 -7.72 0.68 -25.08
CA ILE A 435 -6.42 0.19 -25.57
C ILE A 435 -6.57 -0.63 -26.85
N THR A 436 -7.58 -1.50 -26.94
CA THR A 436 -7.81 -2.28 -28.16
C THR A 436 -8.10 -1.37 -29.36
N GLU A 437 -8.94 -0.35 -29.18
CA GLU A 437 -9.24 0.63 -30.24
C GLU A 437 -7.97 1.39 -30.68
N GLU A 438 -7.13 1.80 -29.73
CA GLU A 438 -5.85 2.44 -30.02
C GLU A 438 -4.90 1.56 -30.82
N LEU A 439 -4.80 0.28 -30.48
CA LEU A 439 -3.95 -0.67 -31.19
C LEU A 439 -4.41 -0.91 -32.61
N ILE A 440 -5.73 -0.99 -32.82
CA ILE A 440 -6.33 -1.10 -34.16
C ILE A 440 -6.08 0.18 -34.96
N ALA A 441 -6.30 1.35 -34.34
CA ALA A 441 -6.17 2.66 -34.99
C ALA A 441 -4.72 3.15 -35.15
N ASN A 442 -3.74 2.45 -34.55
CA ASN A 442 -2.35 2.88 -34.43
C ASN A 442 -2.21 4.29 -33.81
N LYS A 443 -2.90 4.52 -32.69
CA LYS A 443 -2.84 5.75 -31.91
C LYS A 443 -2.51 5.44 -30.45
N PRO A 444 -1.24 5.08 -30.15
CA PRO A 444 -0.87 4.62 -28.82
C PRO A 444 -0.89 5.80 -27.82
N GLU A 445 -1.98 5.94 -27.07
CA GLU A 445 -2.19 6.97 -26.05
C GLU A 445 -2.28 6.35 -24.65
N LYS A 446 -3.25 5.48 -24.36
CA LYS A 446 -3.38 4.80 -23.07
C LYS A 446 -2.34 3.69 -22.94
N ILE A 447 -2.00 2.96 -24.01
CA ILE A 447 -1.00 1.86 -23.92
C ILE A 447 0.41 2.33 -23.50
N ILE A 448 0.73 3.61 -23.67
CA ILE A 448 2.02 4.17 -23.20
C ILE A 448 1.96 4.62 -21.74
N HIS A 449 0.78 4.84 -21.16
CA HIS A 449 0.60 5.37 -19.82
C HIS A 449 0.29 4.31 -18.74
N TYR A 450 -0.24 3.15 -19.13
CA TYR A 450 -0.64 2.09 -18.21
C TYR A 450 0.12 0.79 -18.45
N ALA A 451 0.47 0.07 -17.40
CA ALA A 451 1.05 -1.27 -17.53
C ALA A 451 -0.06 -2.31 -17.80
N LEU A 452 0.11 -3.16 -18.81
CA LEU A 452 -0.78 -4.31 -19.01
C LEU A 452 -0.51 -5.43 -18.01
N ILE A 453 0.76 -5.58 -17.62
CA ILE A 453 1.22 -6.49 -16.57
C ILE A 453 2.30 -5.82 -15.75
N LYS A 454 2.40 -6.19 -14.47
CA LYS A 454 3.52 -5.84 -13.60
C LYS A 454 4.30 -7.10 -13.21
N THR A 455 5.61 -6.98 -13.31
CA THR A 455 6.59 -8.06 -13.06
C THR A 455 7.14 -8.05 -11.63
N ASN A 456 6.95 -6.96 -10.88
CA ASN A 456 7.44 -6.81 -9.50
C ASN A 456 6.31 -6.90 -8.45
N VAL A 457 5.22 -7.58 -8.78
CA VAL A 457 4.09 -7.86 -7.88
C VAL A 457 4.01 -9.35 -7.59
N LYS A 458 3.19 -9.73 -6.61
CA LYS A 458 2.96 -11.14 -6.25
C LYS A 458 2.39 -11.90 -7.45
N ASP A 459 2.77 -13.17 -7.60
CA ASP A 459 2.43 -13.97 -8.80
C ASP A 459 0.93 -14.05 -9.07
N TYR A 460 0.08 -14.13 -8.03
CA TYR A 460 -1.38 -14.15 -8.23
C TYR A 460 -1.92 -12.84 -8.81
N ILE A 461 -1.33 -11.68 -8.47
CA ILE A 461 -1.72 -10.38 -9.03
C ILE A 461 -1.32 -10.33 -10.49
N ARG A 462 -0.09 -10.75 -10.82
CA ARG A 462 0.38 -10.82 -12.21
C ARG A 462 -0.49 -11.75 -13.05
N ASN A 463 -0.79 -12.95 -12.54
CA ASN A 463 -1.68 -13.90 -13.22
C ASN A 463 -3.08 -13.32 -13.43
N SER A 464 -3.60 -12.56 -12.45
CA SER A 464 -4.87 -11.84 -12.59
C SER A 464 -4.79 -10.75 -13.66
N GLN A 465 -3.70 -9.99 -13.74
CA GLN A 465 -3.48 -8.97 -14.79
C GLN A 465 -3.39 -9.61 -16.18
N ILE A 466 -2.68 -10.75 -16.30
CA ILE A 466 -2.62 -11.51 -17.55
C ILE A 466 -4.03 -11.94 -17.96
N SER A 467 -4.77 -12.58 -17.05
CA SER A 467 -6.09 -13.14 -17.36
C SER A 467 -7.16 -12.09 -17.63
N LEU A 468 -7.12 -10.94 -16.94
CA LEU A 468 -8.19 -9.94 -16.96
C LEU A 468 -7.87 -8.71 -17.80
N ILE A 469 -6.61 -8.48 -18.19
CA ILE A 469 -6.20 -7.30 -18.98
C ILE A 469 -5.49 -7.74 -20.27
N LEU A 470 -4.35 -8.44 -20.15
CA LEU A 470 -3.53 -8.78 -21.32
C LEU A 470 -4.24 -9.74 -22.29
N GLN A 471 -4.83 -10.82 -21.76
CA GLN A 471 -5.51 -11.85 -22.55
C GLN A 471 -6.74 -11.30 -23.27
N PRO A 472 -7.66 -10.52 -22.64
CA PRO A 472 -8.76 -9.91 -23.36
C PRO A 472 -8.32 -8.97 -24.49
N ILE A 473 -7.30 -8.13 -24.26
CA ILE A 473 -6.74 -7.24 -25.30
C ILE A 473 -6.15 -8.08 -26.44
N ALA A 474 -5.38 -9.11 -26.11
CA ALA A 474 -4.79 -10.02 -27.09
C ALA A 474 -5.85 -10.70 -27.97
N ASN A 475 -6.90 -11.24 -27.34
CA ASN A 475 -8.00 -11.90 -28.03
C ASN A 475 -8.71 -10.94 -28.99
N GLN A 476 -9.12 -9.75 -28.51
CA GLN A 476 -9.81 -8.77 -29.37
C GLN A 476 -8.93 -8.25 -30.50
N PHE A 477 -7.64 -8.06 -30.24
CA PHE A 477 -6.67 -7.59 -31.25
C PHE A 477 -6.41 -8.67 -32.32
N GLN A 478 -6.30 -9.94 -31.92
CA GLN A 478 -6.15 -11.07 -32.83
C GLN A 478 -7.43 -11.36 -33.63
N GLU A 479 -8.61 -11.20 -33.04
CA GLU A 479 -9.90 -11.31 -33.75
C GLU A 479 -10.01 -10.28 -34.87
N TYR A 480 -9.57 -9.04 -34.64
CA TYR A 480 -9.57 -7.99 -35.66
C TYR A 480 -8.52 -8.26 -36.75
N PHE A 481 -7.31 -8.67 -36.38
CA PHE A 481 -6.22 -9.00 -37.31
C PHE A 481 -6.01 -10.51 -37.42
N ALA A 482 -6.99 -11.20 -38.01
CA ALA A 482 -6.96 -12.66 -38.15
C ALA A 482 -5.75 -13.20 -38.94
N ASP A 483 -5.14 -12.38 -39.81
CA ASP A 483 -3.91 -12.74 -40.52
C ASP A 483 -2.65 -12.39 -39.70
N PRO A 484 -1.81 -13.39 -39.34
CA PRO A 484 -0.60 -13.17 -38.53
C PRO A 484 0.40 -12.17 -39.15
N THR A 485 0.46 -12.08 -40.49
CA THR A 485 1.40 -11.16 -41.15
C THR A 485 0.98 -9.71 -41.01
N THR A 486 -0.32 -9.45 -41.15
CA THR A 486 -0.93 -8.13 -40.95
C THR A 486 -0.83 -7.72 -39.48
N LEU A 487 -1.09 -8.64 -38.55
CA LEU A 487 -0.88 -8.43 -37.11
C LEU A 487 0.57 -8.03 -36.79
N LYS A 488 1.55 -8.81 -37.27
CA LYS A 488 2.99 -8.49 -37.09
C LYS A 488 3.36 -7.13 -37.68
N LYS A 489 2.80 -6.77 -38.84
CA LYS A 489 3.01 -5.46 -39.47
C LYS A 489 2.42 -4.32 -38.63
N GLN A 490 1.21 -4.50 -38.11
CA GLN A 490 0.55 -3.52 -37.25
C GLN A 490 1.36 -3.27 -35.97
N ILE A 491 1.84 -4.32 -35.30
CA ILE A 491 2.67 -4.18 -34.10
C ILE A 491 3.97 -3.43 -34.41
N LYS A 492 4.62 -3.71 -35.55
CA LYS A 492 5.80 -2.94 -35.98
C LYS A 492 5.49 -1.47 -36.21
N GLN A 493 4.33 -1.15 -36.78
CA GLN A 493 3.88 0.22 -36.98
C GLN A 493 3.62 0.93 -35.65
N ILE A 494 2.96 0.28 -34.70
CA ILE A 494 2.74 0.82 -33.35
C ILE A 494 4.07 1.09 -32.65
N LEU A 495 5.03 0.16 -32.73
CA LEU A 495 6.36 0.33 -32.13
C LEU A 495 7.11 1.53 -32.75
N ALA A 496 6.98 1.73 -34.08
CA ALA A 496 7.53 2.91 -34.75
C ALA A 496 6.84 4.21 -34.31
N THR A 497 5.52 4.21 -34.14
CA THR A 497 4.76 5.34 -33.60
C THR A 497 5.23 5.69 -32.18
N ILE A 498 5.36 4.68 -31.29
CA ILE A 498 5.86 4.87 -29.92
C ILE A 498 7.28 5.48 -29.92
N ARG A 499 8.16 5.03 -30.82
CA ARG A 499 9.50 5.60 -30.99
C ARG A 499 9.46 7.08 -31.40
N SER A 500 8.51 7.46 -32.25
CA SER A 500 8.38 8.84 -32.74
C SER A 500 7.80 9.83 -31.70
N LEU A 501 7.09 9.33 -30.67
CA LEU A 501 6.40 10.16 -29.68
C LEU A 501 7.33 10.89 -28.68
N ALA A 502 8.66 10.76 -28.82
CA ALA A 502 9.67 11.58 -28.15
C ALA A 502 9.45 11.80 -26.63
N ILE A 503 9.00 10.78 -25.91
CA ILE A 503 8.80 10.89 -24.46
C ILE A 503 10.13 10.58 -23.76
N LYS A 504 10.76 11.62 -23.22
CA LYS A 504 12.07 11.62 -22.55
C LYS A 504 12.08 10.83 -21.21
N TYR A 505 10.93 10.31 -20.78
CA TYR A 505 10.73 9.67 -19.48
C TYR A 505 10.02 8.32 -19.68
N GLY A 506 10.42 7.31 -18.90
CA GLY A 506 10.01 5.92 -19.09
C GLY A 506 8.50 5.74 -19.16
N ASN A 507 8.03 5.24 -20.31
CA ASN A 507 6.63 4.90 -20.59
C ASN A 507 6.47 3.37 -20.64
N TYR A 508 5.24 2.88 -20.68
CA TYR A 508 4.93 1.44 -20.68
C TYR A 508 4.79 0.85 -22.09
N GLY A 509 4.82 1.68 -23.13
CA GLY A 509 4.43 1.27 -24.48
C GLY A 509 5.26 0.14 -25.05
N ALA A 510 6.59 0.29 -25.06
CA ALA A 510 7.48 -0.72 -25.61
C ALA A 510 7.42 -2.04 -24.81
N GLY A 511 7.33 -1.96 -23.48
CA GLY A 511 7.15 -3.13 -22.60
C GLY A 511 5.82 -3.84 -22.84
N ASN A 512 4.73 -3.09 -22.95
CA ASN A 512 3.40 -3.63 -23.25
C ASN A 512 3.34 -4.30 -24.61
N ILE A 513 3.92 -3.69 -25.64
CA ILE A 513 4.01 -4.28 -26.99
C ILE A 513 4.82 -5.57 -26.97
N LEU A 514 5.91 -5.61 -26.21
CA LEU A 514 6.73 -6.81 -26.04
C LEU A 514 5.93 -7.92 -25.35
N ASN A 515 5.28 -7.63 -24.23
CA ASN A 515 4.43 -8.58 -23.50
C ASN A 515 3.27 -9.10 -24.35
N LEU A 516 2.58 -8.22 -25.08
CA LEU A 516 1.50 -8.58 -25.98
C LEU A 516 1.99 -9.49 -27.11
N SER A 517 3.13 -9.16 -27.71
CA SER A 517 3.71 -9.96 -28.79
C SER A 517 4.14 -11.36 -28.31
N LEU A 518 4.72 -11.43 -27.11
CA LEU A 518 5.13 -12.69 -26.48
C LEU A 518 3.92 -13.55 -26.08
N HIS A 519 2.81 -12.93 -25.69
CA HIS A 519 1.57 -13.61 -25.34
C HIS A 519 0.82 -14.12 -26.60
N LEU A 520 0.86 -13.36 -27.70
CA LEU A 520 0.33 -13.76 -29.01
C LEU A 520 1.24 -14.71 -29.80
N GLU A 521 2.36 -15.15 -29.20
CA GLU A 521 3.35 -16.04 -29.81
C GLU A 521 3.91 -15.52 -31.16
N ILE A 522 4.05 -14.20 -31.28
CA ILE A 522 4.53 -13.56 -32.51
C ILE A 522 6.05 -13.66 -32.58
N ASP A 523 6.58 -14.11 -33.72
CA ASP A 523 8.02 -14.09 -33.98
C ASP A 523 8.54 -12.63 -34.00
N LEU A 524 9.32 -12.29 -32.97
CA LEU A 524 9.93 -10.98 -32.77
C LEU A 524 11.23 -10.78 -33.56
N SER A 525 11.65 -11.72 -34.40
CA SER A 525 12.87 -11.58 -35.20
C SER A 525 12.86 -10.30 -36.05
N GLY A 526 13.90 -9.49 -35.89
CA GLY A 526 14.06 -8.21 -36.59
C GLY A 526 13.18 -7.08 -36.07
N PHE A 527 12.60 -7.22 -34.87
CA PHE A 527 12.03 -6.07 -34.15
C PHE A 527 13.14 -5.23 -33.53
N ASP A 528 12.93 -3.90 -33.55
CA ASP A 528 13.87 -2.93 -33.02
C ASP A 528 13.28 -2.18 -31.83
N PHE A 529 13.77 -2.51 -30.63
CA PHE A 529 13.46 -1.82 -29.38
C PHE A 529 14.65 -0.97 -28.89
N SER A 530 15.67 -0.74 -29.72
CA SER A 530 16.82 0.10 -29.34
C SER A 530 16.40 1.48 -28.83
N HIS A 531 17.08 1.95 -27.80
CA HIS A 531 16.85 3.27 -27.17
C HIS A 531 15.42 3.53 -26.67
N LEU A 532 14.61 2.49 -26.50
CA LEU A 532 13.29 2.59 -25.89
C LEU A 532 13.33 2.23 -24.40
N SER A 533 12.40 2.80 -23.64
CA SER A 533 12.12 2.38 -22.27
C SER A 533 11.19 1.18 -22.28
N ILE A 534 11.70 0.02 -21.88
CA ILE A 534 10.97 -1.23 -21.73
C ILE A 534 10.70 -1.43 -20.24
N ARG A 535 9.47 -1.17 -19.82
CA ARG A 535 9.06 -1.29 -18.41
C ARG A 535 8.16 -2.50 -18.21
N HIS A 536 8.41 -3.27 -17.15
CA HIS A 536 7.63 -4.46 -16.79
C HIS A 536 7.50 -5.52 -17.91
N ALA A 537 8.53 -5.71 -18.73
CA ALA A 537 8.54 -6.83 -19.66
C ALA A 537 8.82 -8.14 -18.90
N ASP A 538 7.98 -9.15 -19.12
CA ASP A 538 8.19 -10.50 -18.59
C ASP A 538 8.95 -11.35 -19.61
N LEU A 539 10.26 -11.46 -19.40
CA LEU A 539 11.21 -12.14 -20.31
C LEU A 539 11.66 -13.49 -19.75
N GLN A 540 10.95 -14.03 -18.76
CA GLN A 540 11.25 -15.34 -18.19
C GLN A 540 10.92 -16.48 -19.18
N GLY A 541 11.92 -17.28 -19.51
CA GLY A 541 11.83 -18.39 -20.46
C GLY A 541 11.47 -17.97 -21.89
N LYS A 542 11.76 -16.71 -22.27
CA LYS A 542 11.41 -16.16 -23.58
C LYS A 542 12.66 -15.93 -24.43
N ALA A 543 12.70 -16.58 -25.59
CA ALA A 543 13.79 -16.43 -26.55
C ALA A 543 13.59 -15.19 -27.44
N LEU A 544 14.44 -14.18 -27.28
CA LEU A 544 14.44 -12.95 -28.10
C LEU A 544 15.46 -13.02 -29.24
N HIS A 545 15.24 -13.94 -30.19
CA HIS A 545 16.16 -14.12 -31.32
C HIS A 545 16.15 -12.89 -32.25
N ARG A 546 17.34 -12.33 -32.52
CA ARG A 546 17.53 -11.20 -33.46
C ARG A 546 16.63 -9.98 -33.14
N VAL A 547 16.32 -9.75 -31.86
CA VAL A 547 15.65 -8.54 -31.39
C VAL A 547 16.71 -7.51 -31.01
N ASN A 548 16.63 -6.29 -31.55
CA ASN A 548 17.57 -5.23 -31.20
C ASN A 548 17.13 -4.54 -29.90
N LEU A 549 17.85 -4.77 -28.80
CA LEU A 549 17.67 -4.10 -27.51
C LEU A 549 18.78 -3.07 -27.22
N SER A 550 19.58 -2.68 -28.21
CA SER A 550 20.75 -1.80 -27.98
C SER A 550 20.36 -0.46 -27.35
N GLY A 551 20.98 -0.14 -26.21
CA GLY A 551 20.71 1.10 -25.48
C GLY A 551 19.27 1.23 -24.96
N ALA A 552 18.48 0.15 -24.90
CA ALA A 552 17.16 0.14 -24.27
C ALA A 552 17.29 0.23 -22.75
N ASP A 553 16.37 0.95 -22.11
CA ASP A 553 16.25 1.02 -20.65
C ASP A 553 15.29 -0.08 -20.18
N LEU A 554 15.77 -1.02 -19.36
CA LEU A 554 15.03 -2.21 -18.94
C LEU A 554 14.55 -2.03 -17.48
N ASP A 555 13.57 -1.13 -17.28
CA ASP A 555 13.05 -0.83 -15.94
C ASP A 555 12.11 -1.93 -15.44
N ARG A 556 12.43 -2.51 -14.28
CA ARG A 556 11.62 -3.53 -13.60
C ARG A 556 11.30 -4.76 -14.46
N CYS A 557 12.08 -5.10 -15.49
CA CYS A 557 11.86 -6.34 -16.27
C CYS A 557 12.24 -7.60 -15.48
N THR A 558 11.55 -8.72 -15.72
CA THR A 558 11.88 -10.04 -15.14
C THR A 558 12.60 -10.90 -16.17
N PHE A 559 13.70 -11.55 -15.75
CA PHE A 559 14.49 -12.46 -16.58
C PHE A 559 14.55 -13.86 -15.95
N THR A 560 14.74 -14.90 -16.77
CA THR A 560 14.77 -16.32 -16.34
C THR A 560 15.86 -16.60 -15.30
N GLN A 561 16.95 -15.83 -15.32
CA GLN A 561 18.09 -16.02 -14.43
C GLN A 561 18.59 -14.67 -13.91
N THR A 562 18.81 -14.59 -12.60
CA THR A 562 19.58 -13.51 -11.97
C THR A 562 21.05 -13.76 -12.30
N PHE A 563 21.59 -12.98 -13.23
CA PHE A 563 23.03 -12.83 -13.35
C PHE A 563 23.51 -11.90 -12.24
N GLY A 564 24.60 -12.26 -11.56
CA GLY A 564 25.42 -11.23 -10.92
C GLY A 564 25.97 -10.30 -12.01
N ALA A 565 26.59 -9.17 -11.63
CA ALA A 565 27.30 -8.35 -12.61
C ALA A 565 28.32 -9.24 -13.34
N ILE A 566 28.21 -9.35 -14.67
CA ILE A 566 29.14 -10.13 -15.48
C ILE A 566 30.41 -9.30 -15.63
N LEU A 567 31.51 -9.79 -15.07
CA LEU A 567 32.79 -9.08 -15.02
C LEU A 567 33.81 -9.68 -15.99
N ALA A 568 33.62 -10.93 -16.38
CA ALA A 568 34.51 -11.65 -17.28
C ALA A 568 33.73 -12.49 -18.29
N ILE A 569 34.16 -12.47 -19.55
CA ILE A 569 33.59 -13.26 -20.64
C ILE A 569 34.73 -13.78 -21.52
N ALA A 570 34.67 -15.05 -21.94
CA ALA A 570 35.59 -15.63 -22.90
C ALA A 570 34.92 -16.76 -23.72
N PHE A 571 35.17 -16.79 -25.02
CA PHE A 571 34.76 -17.89 -25.90
C PHE A 571 35.77 -19.04 -25.86
N SER A 572 35.28 -20.26 -25.99
CA SER A 572 36.12 -21.42 -26.26
C SER A 572 36.85 -21.25 -27.61
N PRO A 573 38.00 -21.91 -27.83
CA PRO A 573 38.79 -21.74 -29.06
C PRO A 573 38.04 -22.09 -30.36
N ASP A 574 37.02 -22.93 -30.27
CA ASP A 574 36.14 -23.33 -31.37
C ASP A 574 34.84 -22.51 -31.45
N ASN A 575 34.69 -21.49 -30.60
CA ASN A 575 33.51 -20.65 -30.44
C ASN A 575 32.21 -21.43 -30.13
N SER A 576 32.28 -22.67 -29.62
CA SER A 576 31.10 -23.50 -29.31
C SER A 576 30.56 -23.31 -27.89
N ILE A 577 31.38 -22.79 -26.98
CA ILE A 577 31.02 -22.55 -25.58
C ILE A 577 31.43 -21.14 -25.16
N LEU A 578 30.51 -20.43 -24.50
CA LEU A 578 30.77 -19.16 -23.84
C LEU A 578 30.93 -19.38 -22.34
N ALA A 579 32.05 -18.92 -21.79
CA ALA A 579 32.27 -18.85 -20.35
C ALA A 579 32.09 -17.42 -19.86
N PHE A 580 31.34 -17.23 -18.79
CA PHE A 580 31.30 -15.94 -18.08
C PHE A 580 31.40 -16.10 -16.57
N GLY A 581 32.13 -15.18 -15.97
CA GLY A 581 32.29 -15.05 -14.53
C GLY A 581 31.44 -13.90 -13.99
N ASP A 582 30.73 -14.14 -12.90
CA ASP A 582 29.85 -13.14 -12.27
C ASP A 582 30.31 -12.71 -10.87
N SER A 583 29.67 -11.67 -10.36
CA SER A 583 29.84 -11.15 -9.01
C SER A 583 29.32 -12.08 -7.90
N ASN A 584 28.73 -13.23 -8.24
CA ASN A 584 28.25 -14.24 -7.29
C ASN A 584 29.22 -15.43 -7.17
N ALA A 585 30.50 -15.18 -7.47
CA ALA A 585 31.58 -16.17 -7.41
C ALA A 585 31.34 -17.42 -8.29
N SER A 586 30.53 -17.28 -9.33
CA SER A 586 30.16 -18.39 -10.22
C SER A 586 30.73 -18.17 -11.61
N ILE A 587 31.17 -19.25 -12.25
CA ILE A 587 31.50 -19.28 -13.68
C ILE A 587 30.47 -20.17 -14.34
N ARG A 588 29.81 -19.67 -15.38
CA ARG A 588 28.81 -20.45 -16.14
C ARG A 588 29.30 -20.67 -17.55
N LEU A 589 29.11 -21.90 -18.03
CA LEU A 589 29.42 -22.32 -19.40
C LEU A 589 28.11 -22.50 -20.17
N TRP A 590 28.04 -21.92 -21.36
CA TRP A 590 26.84 -21.89 -22.19
C TRP A 590 27.16 -22.33 -23.60
N SER A 591 26.30 -23.14 -24.21
CA SER A 591 26.44 -23.46 -25.62
C SER A 591 26.14 -22.22 -26.46
N THR A 592 26.98 -21.95 -27.45
CA THR A 592 26.77 -20.87 -28.45
C THR A 592 26.23 -21.43 -29.76
N ILE A 593 26.21 -22.76 -29.92
CA ILE A 593 25.74 -23.47 -31.10
C ILE A 593 24.50 -24.28 -30.70
N SER A 594 23.38 -24.10 -31.42
CA SER A 594 22.21 -24.95 -31.24
C SER A 594 22.47 -26.30 -31.92
N ALA A 595 22.81 -27.32 -31.14
CA ALA A 595 22.68 -28.68 -31.62
C ALA A 595 21.18 -29.04 -31.53
N ASP A 596 20.54 -29.08 -32.70
CA ASP A 596 19.13 -29.42 -32.94
C ASP A 596 18.02 -28.39 -32.61
N ARG A 597 16.97 -28.46 -33.43
CA ARG A 597 15.84 -27.52 -33.58
C ARG A 597 14.83 -27.50 -32.43
N ASP A 598 15.18 -28.03 -31.27
CA ASP A 598 14.31 -27.95 -30.10
C ASP A 598 14.82 -26.83 -29.18
N LEU A 599 14.08 -25.72 -29.19
CA LEU A 599 14.32 -24.44 -28.51
C LEU A 599 14.43 -24.51 -26.96
N LEU A 600 14.61 -25.69 -26.37
CA LEU A 600 14.48 -25.94 -24.93
C LEU A 600 15.83 -26.02 -24.18
N ASP A 601 16.97 -26.17 -24.85
CA ASP A 601 18.28 -26.38 -24.19
C ASP A 601 19.14 -25.11 -24.06
N LEU A 602 18.73 -23.97 -24.62
CA LEU A 602 19.44 -22.69 -24.47
C LEU A 602 19.16 -21.99 -23.14
N ASP A 603 18.16 -22.43 -22.36
CA ASP A 603 17.73 -21.74 -21.14
C ASP A 603 18.52 -22.16 -19.89
N ARG A 604 19.50 -23.05 -20.01
CA ARG A 604 20.30 -23.56 -18.88
C ARG A 604 21.79 -23.56 -19.20
N PRO A 605 22.65 -23.19 -18.23
CA PRO A 605 24.09 -23.36 -18.40
C PRO A 605 24.39 -24.85 -18.61
N LEU A 606 25.29 -25.16 -19.55
CA LEU A 606 25.89 -26.48 -19.71
C LEU A 606 26.51 -26.94 -18.39
N LEU A 607 27.15 -26.00 -17.69
CA LEU A 607 27.85 -26.25 -16.45
C LEU A 607 27.97 -24.97 -15.62
N THR A 608 27.89 -25.11 -14.29
CA THR A 608 28.18 -24.02 -13.35
C THR A 608 29.34 -24.43 -12.45
N LEU A 609 30.47 -23.75 -12.59
CA LEU A 609 31.66 -23.95 -11.77
C LEU A 609 31.55 -23.07 -10.53
N ARG A 610 31.56 -23.71 -9.35
CA ARG A 610 31.49 -23.04 -8.05
C ARG A 610 32.69 -23.45 -7.21
N GLY A 611 33.34 -22.48 -6.58
CA GLY A 611 34.48 -22.75 -5.69
C GLY A 611 35.33 -21.53 -5.36
N HIS A 612 35.19 -20.43 -6.08
CA HIS A 612 35.66 -19.12 -5.63
C HIS A 612 34.77 -18.58 -4.50
N GLN A 613 35.32 -17.68 -3.68
CA GLN A 613 34.63 -17.10 -2.53
C GLN A 613 34.21 -15.63 -2.76
N SER A 614 34.60 -15.02 -3.87
CA SER A 614 34.18 -13.67 -4.26
C SER A 614 34.15 -13.52 -5.79
N TRP A 615 33.97 -12.30 -6.27
CA TRP A 615 33.78 -11.94 -7.68
C TRP A 615 34.80 -12.59 -8.61
N ILE A 616 34.34 -13.05 -9.77
CA ILE A 616 35.20 -13.56 -10.83
C ILE A 616 35.62 -12.39 -11.73
N LEU A 617 36.90 -12.06 -11.74
CA LEU A 617 37.44 -10.85 -12.38
C LEU A 617 37.98 -11.11 -13.80
N SER A 618 38.44 -12.33 -14.08
CA SER A 618 38.84 -12.77 -15.41
C SER A 618 38.59 -14.26 -15.59
N VAL A 619 38.31 -14.65 -16.84
CA VAL A 619 38.20 -16.04 -17.30
C VAL A 619 39.01 -16.15 -18.59
N ALA A 620 39.77 -17.24 -18.77
CA ALA A 620 40.49 -17.51 -20.01
C ALA A 620 40.49 -19.01 -20.33
N TRP A 621 40.29 -19.33 -21.60
CA TRP A 621 40.29 -20.70 -22.09
C TRP A 621 41.71 -21.16 -22.40
N HIS A 622 41.98 -22.42 -22.11
CA HIS A 622 43.14 -23.10 -22.65
C HIS A 622 42.91 -23.40 -24.14
N LEU A 623 43.99 -23.45 -24.93
CA LEU A 623 43.93 -23.58 -26.40
C LEU A 623 43.29 -24.89 -26.89
N ASP A 624 43.29 -25.94 -26.06
CA ASP A 624 42.63 -27.22 -26.38
C ASP A 624 41.11 -27.21 -26.10
N GLY A 625 40.55 -26.16 -25.50
CA GLY A 625 39.14 -26.06 -25.14
C GLY A 625 38.70 -26.95 -23.99
N THR A 626 39.61 -27.69 -23.34
CA THR A 626 39.27 -28.64 -22.27
C THR A 626 39.38 -28.04 -20.87
N LYS A 627 40.11 -26.92 -20.74
CA LYS A 627 40.40 -26.27 -19.46
C LYS A 627 40.11 -24.78 -19.48
N ILE A 628 39.75 -24.24 -18.31
CA ILE A 628 39.54 -22.82 -18.09
C ILE A 628 40.31 -22.37 -16.86
N ILE A 629 40.91 -21.19 -16.91
CA ILE A 629 41.39 -20.49 -15.71
C ILE A 629 40.46 -19.35 -15.34
N SER A 630 40.31 -19.13 -14.03
CA SER A 630 39.59 -17.99 -13.50
C SER A 630 40.39 -17.29 -12.41
N SER A 631 40.35 -15.96 -12.40
CA SER A 631 40.92 -15.14 -11.34
C SER A 631 39.81 -14.44 -10.55
N SER A 632 40.01 -14.25 -9.25
CA SER A 632 38.98 -13.73 -8.36
C SER A 632 39.49 -12.68 -7.38
N GLU A 633 38.55 -11.89 -6.87
CA GLU A 633 38.76 -11.01 -5.72
C GLU A 633 39.13 -11.78 -4.44
N ASP A 634 38.83 -13.09 -4.37
CA ASP A 634 39.25 -13.97 -3.26
C ASP A 634 40.77 -14.24 -3.21
N ARG A 635 41.55 -13.56 -4.06
CA ARG A 635 43.02 -13.61 -4.16
C ARG A 635 43.56 -14.91 -4.75
N THR A 636 42.70 -15.76 -5.27
CA THR A 636 43.10 -17.05 -5.88
C THR A 636 42.87 -17.05 -7.39
N ILE A 637 43.58 -17.96 -8.04
CA ILE A 637 43.29 -18.40 -9.41
C ILE A 637 42.86 -19.86 -9.33
N LYS A 638 41.92 -20.28 -10.15
CA LYS A 638 41.51 -21.69 -10.23
C LYS A 638 41.61 -22.18 -11.67
N LEU A 639 42.10 -23.40 -11.82
CA LEU A 639 42.06 -24.18 -13.06
C LEU A 639 40.90 -25.16 -12.99
N TRP A 640 40.10 -25.21 -14.04
CA TRP A 640 38.89 -26.02 -14.12
C TRP A 640 38.94 -26.97 -15.30
N ASP A 641 38.44 -28.18 -15.10
CA ASP A 641 38.13 -29.11 -16.19
C ASP A 641 36.72 -28.80 -16.71
N VAL A 642 36.61 -28.51 -18.01
CA VAL A 642 35.35 -28.09 -18.65
C VAL A 642 34.32 -29.21 -18.73
N ARG A 643 34.77 -30.46 -18.82
CA ARG A 643 33.89 -31.62 -19.00
C ARG A 643 33.25 -32.07 -17.69
N THR A 644 34.01 -32.03 -16.60
CA THR A 644 33.59 -32.53 -15.28
C THR A 644 33.17 -31.40 -14.33
N GLY A 645 33.63 -30.17 -14.59
CA GLY A 645 33.45 -29.03 -13.70
C GLY A 645 34.32 -29.05 -12.44
N ALA A 646 35.25 -30.01 -12.34
CA ALA A 646 36.14 -30.12 -11.22
C ALA A 646 37.18 -28.99 -11.23
N CYS A 647 37.47 -28.45 -10.05
CA CYS A 647 38.63 -27.60 -9.84
C CYS A 647 39.88 -28.49 -9.80
N LEU A 648 40.73 -28.39 -10.82
CA LEU A 648 41.98 -29.15 -10.94
C LEU A 648 43.04 -28.60 -10.00
N HIS A 649 43.23 -27.28 -10.00
CA HIS A 649 44.20 -26.60 -9.15
C HIS A 649 43.65 -25.28 -8.62
N THR A 650 44.05 -24.92 -7.40
CA THR A 650 43.86 -23.58 -6.84
C THR A 650 45.24 -22.97 -6.58
N PHE A 651 45.58 -21.91 -7.31
CA PHE A 651 46.83 -21.19 -7.17
C PHE A 651 46.66 -20.12 -6.09
N VAL A 652 47.37 -20.30 -4.98
CA VAL A 652 47.35 -19.41 -3.82
C VAL A 652 48.72 -18.74 -3.69
N GLY A 653 48.73 -17.41 -3.55
CA GLY A 653 49.97 -16.68 -3.31
C GLY A 653 49.88 -15.17 -3.52
N HIS A 654 48.87 -14.68 -4.25
CA HIS A 654 48.58 -13.25 -4.30
C HIS A 654 48.05 -12.76 -2.94
N GLN A 655 48.43 -11.53 -2.55
CA GLN A 655 48.04 -10.92 -1.27
C GLN A 655 46.80 -10.03 -1.36
N ALA A 656 46.31 -9.78 -2.58
CA ALA A 656 45.10 -9.03 -2.86
C ALA A 656 44.40 -9.59 -4.12
N SER A 657 43.30 -8.96 -4.55
CA SER A 657 42.46 -9.38 -5.67
C SER A 657 43.27 -9.65 -6.94
N VAL A 658 42.95 -10.73 -7.66
CA VAL A 658 43.63 -11.07 -8.92
C VAL A 658 42.77 -10.61 -10.10
N TRP A 659 43.17 -9.49 -10.71
CA TRP A 659 42.39 -8.82 -11.76
C TRP A 659 42.43 -9.55 -13.09
N LYS A 660 43.58 -10.13 -13.44
CA LYS A 660 43.76 -10.80 -14.73
C LYS A 660 44.65 -12.03 -14.57
N ALA A 661 44.27 -13.10 -15.26
CA ALA A 661 45.11 -14.27 -15.48
C ALA A 661 45.05 -14.65 -16.97
N ALA A 662 46.18 -15.08 -17.53
CA ALA A 662 46.33 -15.42 -18.94
C ALA A 662 47.24 -16.64 -19.13
N TRP A 663 46.89 -17.49 -20.10
CA TRP A 663 47.68 -18.64 -20.52
C TRP A 663 48.88 -18.20 -21.36
N SER A 664 50.00 -18.91 -21.20
CA SER A 664 51.08 -18.86 -22.18
C SER A 664 50.63 -19.50 -23.51
N PRO A 665 51.25 -19.12 -24.65
CA PRO A 665 50.88 -19.67 -25.96
C PRO A 665 51.08 -21.19 -26.09
N ASP A 666 51.96 -21.77 -25.28
CA ASP A 666 52.19 -23.22 -25.22
C ASP A 666 51.27 -23.94 -24.21
N GLY A 667 50.46 -23.20 -23.45
CA GLY A 667 49.52 -23.73 -22.46
C GLY A 667 50.14 -24.28 -21.19
N ARG A 668 51.45 -24.12 -20.97
CA ARG A 668 52.15 -24.70 -19.81
C ARG A 668 52.18 -23.77 -18.60
N LEU A 669 52.14 -22.47 -18.83
CA LEU A 669 52.29 -21.45 -17.82
C LEU A 669 51.05 -20.55 -17.74
N ILE A 670 50.85 -19.97 -16.57
CA ILE A 670 49.83 -18.95 -16.32
C ILE A 670 50.54 -17.71 -15.79
N ALA A 671 50.24 -16.55 -16.36
CA ALA A 671 50.65 -15.26 -15.80
C ALA A 671 49.43 -14.61 -15.14
N SER A 672 49.62 -13.98 -13.98
CA SER A 672 48.56 -13.27 -13.28
C SER A 672 49.02 -11.94 -12.72
N GLY A 673 48.15 -10.93 -12.82
CA GLY A 673 48.35 -9.60 -12.23
C GLY A 673 47.30 -9.32 -11.18
N GLY A 674 47.72 -8.75 -10.05
CA GLY A 674 46.85 -8.51 -8.90
C GLY A 674 47.01 -7.15 -8.25
N GLY A 675 46.11 -6.88 -7.29
CA GLY A 675 46.14 -5.67 -6.47
C GLY A 675 47.29 -5.62 -5.46
N ASP A 676 48.06 -6.70 -5.35
CA ASP A 676 49.31 -6.73 -4.56
C ASP A 676 50.50 -6.14 -5.32
N ARG A 677 50.24 -5.57 -6.51
CA ARG A 677 51.21 -4.86 -7.36
C ARG A 677 52.26 -5.80 -7.97
N THR A 678 52.02 -7.11 -7.94
CA THR A 678 52.92 -8.11 -8.49
C THR A 678 52.32 -8.80 -9.71
N ILE A 679 53.21 -9.32 -10.55
CA ILE A 679 52.86 -10.36 -11.50
C ILE A 679 53.40 -11.69 -10.96
N LYS A 680 52.64 -12.76 -11.11
CA LYS A 680 53.09 -14.12 -10.78
C LYS A 680 53.01 -15.01 -12.00
N ILE A 681 54.03 -15.85 -12.15
CA ILE A 681 54.11 -16.88 -13.18
C ILE A 681 53.96 -18.23 -12.50
N TRP A 682 53.02 -19.03 -12.97
CA TRP A 682 52.64 -20.30 -12.39
C TRP A 682 52.86 -21.42 -13.38
N ASN A 683 53.30 -22.57 -12.89
CA ASN A 683 53.22 -23.80 -13.64
C ASN A 683 51.79 -24.36 -13.57
N ALA A 684 51.14 -24.51 -14.72
CA ALA A 684 49.72 -24.86 -14.77
C ALA A 684 49.42 -26.31 -14.35
N GLU A 685 50.41 -27.21 -14.43
CA GLU A 685 50.26 -28.64 -14.09
C GLU A 685 50.53 -28.91 -12.61
N THR A 686 51.51 -28.24 -12.02
CA THR A 686 51.87 -28.45 -10.61
C THR A 686 51.14 -27.52 -9.66
N GLY A 687 50.71 -26.36 -10.13
CA GLY A 687 50.16 -25.31 -9.27
C GLY A 687 51.22 -24.40 -8.65
N GLU A 688 52.51 -24.66 -8.89
CA GLU A 688 53.61 -23.94 -8.24
C GLU A 688 53.82 -22.54 -8.82
N CYS A 689 54.12 -21.57 -7.95
CA CYS A 689 54.55 -20.24 -8.36
C CYS A 689 56.05 -20.28 -8.71
N LEU A 690 56.37 -20.15 -9.99
CA LEU A 690 57.74 -20.17 -10.49
C LEU A 690 58.44 -18.82 -10.24
N HIS A 691 57.75 -17.73 -10.55
CA HIS A 691 58.29 -16.37 -10.41
C HIS A 691 57.28 -15.41 -9.81
N THR A 692 57.77 -14.46 -9.02
CA THR A 692 57.04 -13.28 -8.57
C THR A 692 57.77 -12.05 -9.06
N CYS A 693 57.21 -11.40 -10.07
CA CYS A 693 57.77 -10.22 -10.71
C CYS A 693 57.33 -8.98 -9.92
N GLN A 694 58.28 -8.32 -9.29
CA GLN A 694 58.07 -7.10 -8.51
C GLN A 694 58.59 -5.89 -9.27
N GLY A 695 57.87 -4.76 -9.24
CA GLY A 695 58.33 -3.51 -9.84
C GLY A 695 57.25 -2.46 -10.09
N HIS A 696 55.99 -2.89 -10.25
CA HIS A 696 54.86 -1.94 -10.31
C HIS A 696 54.63 -1.26 -8.95
N GLN A 697 54.26 0.02 -9.00
CA GLN A 697 54.04 0.83 -7.80
C GLN A 697 52.57 0.87 -7.37
N ASN A 698 51.66 0.40 -8.22
CA ASN A 698 50.22 0.37 -7.98
C ASN A 698 49.58 -0.90 -8.58
N LEU A 699 48.24 -1.01 -8.55
CA LEU A 699 47.48 -2.19 -8.97
C LEU A 699 47.86 -2.64 -10.39
N VAL A 700 48.04 -3.95 -10.60
CA VAL A 700 48.23 -4.51 -11.95
C VAL A 700 46.87 -4.97 -12.47
N TRP A 701 46.36 -4.27 -13.48
CA TRP A 701 45.02 -4.52 -14.03
C TRP A 701 45.03 -5.57 -15.13
N TYR A 702 46.10 -5.63 -15.92
CA TYR A 702 46.21 -6.49 -17.09
C TYR A 702 47.56 -7.19 -17.15
N VAL A 703 47.54 -8.44 -17.63
CA VAL A 703 48.71 -9.20 -18.05
C VAL A 703 48.41 -9.90 -19.37
N ALA A 704 49.39 -9.96 -20.26
CA ALA A 704 49.29 -10.65 -21.54
C ALA A 704 50.64 -11.27 -21.90
N TRP A 705 50.62 -12.44 -22.52
CA TRP A 705 51.80 -13.09 -23.05
C TRP A 705 52.12 -12.61 -24.47
N SER A 706 53.40 -12.54 -24.81
CA SER A 706 53.84 -12.42 -26.19
C SER A 706 53.52 -13.72 -26.95
N PRO A 707 53.30 -13.66 -28.27
CA PRO A 707 52.99 -14.86 -29.07
C PRO A 707 54.08 -15.94 -29.07
N ASP A 708 55.34 -15.54 -28.83
CA ASP A 708 56.48 -16.46 -28.71
C ASP A 708 56.63 -17.06 -27.29
N GLY A 709 55.85 -16.59 -26.32
CA GLY A 709 55.86 -17.07 -24.93
C GLY A 709 57.01 -16.56 -24.07
N ASN A 710 57.96 -15.80 -24.63
CA ASN A 710 59.17 -15.39 -23.90
C ASN A 710 58.97 -14.14 -23.04
N THR A 711 57.97 -13.32 -23.36
CA THR A 711 57.75 -12.01 -22.72
C THR A 711 56.33 -11.90 -22.18
N ILE A 712 56.18 -11.26 -21.02
CA ILE A 712 54.89 -10.88 -20.45
C ILE A 712 54.80 -9.36 -20.46
N ALA A 713 53.69 -8.81 -20.93
CA ALA A 713 53.36 -7.40 -20.82
C ALA A 713 52.34 -7.19 -19.69
N SER A 714 52.57 -6.20 -18.82
CA SER A 714 51.65 -5.85 -17.74
C SER A 714 51.28 -4.37 -17.78
N GLY A 715 50.00 -4.07 -17.55
CA GLY A 715 49.48 -2.71 -17.46
C GLY A 715 49.04 -2.39 -16.04
N SER A 716 49.50 -1.28 -15.49
CA SER A 716 49.22 -0.88 -14.11
C SER A 716 48.62 0.51 -13.99
N ASP A 717 47.92 0.69 -12.88
CA ASP A 717 47.44 1.97 -12.35
C ASP A 717 48.57 2.94 -11.96
N ASP A 718 49.84 2.51 -12.02
CA ASP A 718 51.00 3.40 -11.86
C ASP A 718 51.34 4.20 -13.14
N GLY A 719 50.52 4.06 -14.19
CA GLY A 719 50.73 4.74 -15.47
C GLY A 719 51.78 4.08 -16.36
N THR A 720 52.25 2.87 -16.04
CA THR A 720 53.29 2.18 -16.80
C THR A 720 52.81 0.88 -17.44
N ILE A 721 53.40 0.55 -18.59
CA ILE A 721 53.45 -0.80 -19.14
C ILE A 721 54.84 -1.36 -18.87
N ARG A 722 54.93 -2.55 -18.28
CA ARG A 722 56.21 -3.24 -18.09
C ARG A 722 56.28 -4.50 -18.93
N LEU A 723 57.45 -4.76 -19.50
CA LEU A 723 57.76 -6.00 -20.18
C LEU A 723 58.65 -6.84 -19.27
N TRP A 724 58.32 -8.13 -19.14
CA TRP A 724 58.98 -9.06 -18.25
C TRP A 724 59.46 -10.27 -19.03
N ASP A 725 60.65 -10.73 -18.70
CA ASP A 725 61.19 -11.99 -19.18
C ASP A 725 60.48 -13.14 -18.46
N ALA A 726 59.88 -14.06 -19.21
CA ALA A 726 59.08 -15.14 -18.63
C ALA A 726 59.90 -16.17 -17.85
N ASP A 727 61.15 -16.43 -18.28
CA ASP A 727 62.04 -17.44 -17.69
C ASP A 727 62.73 -16.97 -16.42
N SER A 728 63.07 -15.68 -16.34
CA SER A 728 63.75 -15.10 -15.17
C SER A 728 62.85 -14.27 -14.27
N GLY A 729 61.66 -13.88 -14.74
CA GLY A 729 60.75 -12.98 -14.04
C GLY A 729 61.26 -11.54 -13.90
N ARG A 730 62.32 -11.17 -14.62
CA ARG A 730 62.94 -9.84 -14.54
C ARG A 730 62.27 -8.85 -15.49
N CYS A 731 62.16 -7.59 -15.05
CA CYS A 731 61.69 -6.50 -15.90
C CYS A 731 62.73 -6.23 -16.99
N ILE A 732 62.33 -6.35 -18.26
CA ILE A 732 63.15 -6.07 -19.44
C ILE A 732 63.04 -4.58 -19.79
N ASP A 733 61.81 -4.05 -19.78
CA ASP A 733 61.55 -2.67 -20.23
C ASP A 733 60.37 -2.05 -19.47
N THR A 734 60.31 -0.72 -19.45
CA THR A 734 59.24 0.06 -18.82
C THR A 734 58.86 1.23 -19.70
N ILE A 735 57.59 1.28 -20.07
CA ILE A 735 57.01 2.29 -20.94
C ILE A 735 56.07 3.14 -20.11
N GLU A 736 56.34 4.44 -20.01
CA GLU A 736 55.46 5.40 -19.35
C GLU A 736 54.35 5.86 -20.31
N VAL A 737 53.11 5.85 -19.83
CA VAL A 737 51.94 6.25 -20.62
C VAL A 737 51.29 7.47 -19.96
N GLN A 738 51.07 8.53 -20.72
CA GLN A 738 50.37 9.73 -20.22
C GLN A 738 48.87 9.44 -20.10
N GLY A 739 48.43 8.93 -18.94
CA GLY A 739 47.03 8.67 -18.61
C GLY A 739 46.88 7.90 -17.30
N HIS A 740 45.76 8.06 -16.60
CA HIS A 740 45.53 7.42 -15.28
C HIS A 740 45.14 5.93 -15.37
N TRP A 741 44.94 5.38 -16.57
CA TRP A 741 44.55 3.97 -16.78
C TRP A 741 45.20 3.41 -18.05
N VAL A 742 45.91 2.29 -17.92
CA VAL A 742 46.59 1.65 -19.06
C VAL A 742 46.06 0.24 -19.28
N ARG A 743 45.49 -0.02 -20.47
CA ARG A 743 45.05 -1.35 -20.89
C ARG A 743 46.09 -1.98 -21.81
N VAL A 744 46.51 -3.20 -21.50
CA VAL A 744 47.32 -4.03 -22.39
C VAL A 744 46.38 -5.02 -23.07
N GLY A 745 46.17 -4.84 -24.37
CA GLY A 745 45.39 -5.76 -25.19
C GLY A 745 46.27 -6.87 -25.76
N GLY A 746 45.97 -8.12 -25.41
CA GLY A 746 46.48 -9.26 -26.17
C GLY A 746 45.65 -9.43 -27.45
N VAL A 747 46.32 -9.51 -28.60
CA VAL A 747 45.65 -9.89 -29.84
C VAL A 747 45.51 -11.41 -29.85
N GLU A 748 44.35 -11.94 -29.43
CA GLU A 748 43.96 -13.31 -29.74
C GLU A 748 43.49 -13.37 -31.21
N SER A 749 44.39 -13.10 -32.15
CA SER A 749 44.11 -13.30 -33.58
C SER A 749 44.43 -14.75 -33.95
N ARG A 750 43.38 -15.55 -34.17
CA ARG A 750 43.38 -16.47 -35.30
C ARG A 750 42.54 -15.85 -36.41
N ILE A 751 43.21 -15.11 -37.28
CA ILE A 751 42.76 -14.97 -38.67
C ILE A 751 42.89 -16.37 -39.25
N VAL A 752 41.78 -17.10 -39.38
CA VAL A 752 41.72 -18.22 -40.32
C VAL A 752 41.81 -17.57 -41.70
N ALA A 753 42.94 -17.77 -42.35
CA ALA A 753 43.12 -17.43 -43.74
C ALA A 753 42.19 -18.28 -44.61
N SER A 754 41.55 -17.60 -45.57
CA SER A 754 40.76 -18.07 -46.72
C SER A 754 39.53 -18.94 -46.47
#